data_AF-L2G722-F1
#
_entry.id   AF-L2G722-F1
#
_cell.length_a   1.000
_cell.length_b   1.000
_cell.length_c   1.000
_cell.angle_alpha   90.00
_cell.angle_beta   90.00
_cell.angle_gamma   90.00
#
_symmetry.space_group_name_H-M   'P 1'
#
loop_
_entity.id
_entity.type
_entity.pdbx_description
1 polymer ?
#
loop_
_entity_poly.entity_id
_entity_poly.type
_entity_poly.pdbx_seq_one_letter_code
_entity_poly.pdbx_strand_id
1 'polypeptide(L)'
;MPSVWTLAVAVLPFLGSTSALSKRQNGSSVTVSNRYIVEFAQGQASFQGAIASLPDVEVVKTFQNDIFSGAYVKTETHDIASIQALPDIVKVWHNHVVKLDPVKVARSFSDDAASANYSTHHTTGVNRLHENGVFGEGAKVGVVDSGIQYSHPALGGGFGTGFKVAGGYDFVGDGNWPDLGEKEPDEDPLDILGHGTHVAGIVAGSSTNFVGVAPEASLYAYKVFTSTGETDEATLIEAWTSSPPASASIGGPNGFSDNAWAEVASRIVDRGVLVTIAAGNSGDSGPFYGSPGSSGKNVLAVASARPAFKATFALRNETSSSRIGYIPSVLYFPESVAGWPILPLGLDTNATAEACEPYPEGSHNLIGAVALVRRGGCDAMTKQANLNVLGARYILIYNNESPLAQLYTDDYQSALAVIEIDRRGCQGRDQRHCRLLRRAERRRRVTARLRRAPVVIHILGRAVGTGLVDAFKVVNATTSLEFEKFALNDTANFVASHEVVLATGEGAGGGSAEGDAMPVEVVLPEGFTLKAGESKTVSVTFQAPDFGNPAGLPLYSGKVIVSESNNESLAIPYMGLAADLKKEMDDMYMHGFPKATTTYNFIPIEEKPYWTNEIWQDEDWLWLTIQMKWGSKELRWDIYEAGWNESDWSYPPAVGEDGHIGSVAYYDRSDTEYWSPFSDSSGPFDVIPFPLENVHRNAIYTSYRHTFFWFGVLANGSQIEPGNYTMRFAALKPFGDPAKSEDWSIWKSPQVSILGKFGPSPWG
;
A
#
# COMPACT_ATOMS: atom_id res chain seq x y z
N MET A 1 16.34 -32.03 9.37
CA MET A 1 15.95 -31.91 7.94
C MET A 1 14.50 -31.45 7.91
N PRO A 2 14.21 -30.14 7.85
CA PRO A 2 12.86 -29.69 7.52
C PRO A 2 12.70 -29.86 6.01
N SER A 3 12.08 -30.97 5.62
CA SER A 3 11.84 -31.37 4.24
C SER A 3 10.90 -30.38 3.55
N VAL A 4 11.35 -29.79 2.43
CA VAL A 4 10.67 -29.50 1.14
C VAL A 4 9.22 -28.96 1.11
N TRP A 5 8.39 -29.29 2.10
CA TRP A 5 6.97 -28.96 2.22
C TRP A 5 6.69 -27.53 2.69
N THR A 6 7.61 -26.88 3.42
CA THR A 6 7.42 -25.48 3.85
C THR A 6 7.54 -24.48 2.69
N LEU A 7 8.26 -24.83 1.62
CA LEU A 7 8.49 -23.97 0.44
C LEU A 7 7.34 -24.01 -0.57
N ALA A 8 6.51 -25.06 -0.58
CA ALA A 8 5.37 -25.17 -1.50
C ALA A 8 4.19 -24.25 -1.14
N VAL A 9 4.15 -23.75 0.11
CA VAL A 9 3.13 -22.81 0.59
C VAL A 9 3.47 -21.36 0.20
N ALA A 10 4.71 -21.07 -0.20
CA ALA A 10 5.20 -19.73 -0.55
C ALA A 10 4.60 -19.16 -1.87
N VAL A 11 3.65 -19.85 -2.48
CA VAL A 11 3.06 -19.44 -3.75
C VAL A 11 1.55 -19.47 -3.71
N LEU A 12 0.96 -18.55 -2.97
CA LEU A 12 -0.43 -18.16 -3.13
C LEU A 12 -0.46 -16.83 -3.91
N PRO A 13 -0.55 -16.83 -5.26
CA PRO A 13 -0.88 -15.63 -6.01
C PRO A 13 -2.30 -15.20 -5.68
N PHE A 14 -2.44 -14.18 -4.83
CA PHE A 14 -3.68 -13.42 -4.74
C PHE A 14 -3.80 -12.52 -5.97
N LEU A 15 -4.58 -12.96 -6.96
CA LEU A 15 -5.06 -12.11 -8.04
C LEU A 15 -6.52 -11.75 -7.76
N GLY A 16 -6.72 -10.91 -6.75
CA GLY A 16 -7.97 -10.19 -6.55
C GLY A 16 -8.08 -9.07 -7.59
N SER A 17 -8.96 -9.26 -8.57
CA SER A 17 -9.39 -8.20 -9.47
C SER A 17 -10.53 -7.44 -8.78
N THR A 18 -10.24 -6.42 -7.99
CA THR A 18 -11.27 -5.45 -7.60
C THR A 18 -11.23 -4.29 -8.58
N SER A 19 -12.26 -4.19 -9.41
CA SER A 19 -12.55 -3.01 -10.20
C SER A 19 -12.99 -1.90 -9.25
N ALA A 20 -12.08 -1.04 -8.81
CA ALA A 20 -12.44 0.19 -8.14
C ALA A 20 -13.33 1.06 -9.08
N LEU A 21 -14.64 1.11 -8.83
CA LEU A 21 -15.36 2.38 -8.90
C LEU A 21 -15.59 2.89 -7.49
N SER A 22 -14.78 3.82 -7.02
CA SER A 22 -15.24 4.65 -5.92
C SER A 22 -15.73 5.97 -6.51
N LYS A 23 -16.96 6.34 -6.18
CA LYS A 23 -17.15 7.69 -5.64
C LYS A 23 -16.23 7.68 -4.41
N ARG A 24 -15.03 8.25 -4.53
CA ARG A 24 -13.93 8.13 -3.54
C ARG A 24 -14.45 8.47 -2.16
N GLN A 25 -14.66 7.47 -1.32
CA GLN A 25 -14.78 7.66 0.12
C GLN A 25 -13.44 7.29 0.75
N ASN A 26 -13.06 8.12 1.72
CA ASN A 26 -11.86 8.05 2.53
C ASN A 26 -11.57 6.63 3.03
N GLY A 27 -10.50 6.03 2.53
CA GLY A 27 -9.71 5.14 3.38
C GLY A 27 -8.87 6.03 4.29
N SER A 28 -9.48 6.63 5.31
CA SER A 28 -8.74 7.30 6.38
C SER A 28 -8.42 6.24 7.42
N SER A 29 -7.14 6.08 7.76
CA SER A 29 -6.76 5.48 9.04
C SER A 29 -7.18 6.46 10.11
N VAL A 30 -8.27 6.18 10.83
CA VAL A 30 -8.80 7.05 11.89
C VAL A 30 -8.22 6.57 13.21
N THR A 31 -7.52 7.43 13.94
CA THR A 31 -7.04 7.09 15.29
C THR A 31 -8.25 6.92 16.22
N VAL A 32 -8.25 5.86 17.03
CA VAL A 32 -9.30 5.62 18.02
C VAL A 32 -9.02 6.48 19.25
N SER A 33 -9.99 7.30 19.63
CA SER A 33 -9.94 8.23 20.75
C SER A 33 -9.51 7.55 22.04
N ASN A 34 -8.56 8.17 22.73
CA ASN A 34 -8.14 7.76 24.07
C ASN A 34 -7.69 6.30 24.19
N ARG A 35 -7.23 5.66 23.11
CA ARG A 35 -6.94 4.22 23.05
C ARG A 35 -5.54 3.94 22.47
N TYR A 36 -4.73 3.21 23.22
CA TYR A 36 -3.30 3.01 22.94
C TYR A 36 -2.91 1.54 22.96
N ILE A 37 -1.97 1.18 22.08
CA ILE A 37 -1.24 -0.10 22.15
C ILE A 37 0.07 0.18 22.86
N VAL A 38 0.34 -0.56 23.94
CA VAL A 38 1.53 -0.40 24.76
C VAL A 38 2.35 -1.68 24.72
N GLU A 39 3.62 -1.58 24.35
CA GLU A 39 4.58 -2.68 24.41
C GLU A 39 5.43 -2.61 25.69
N PHE A 40 5.59 -3.76 26.33
CA PHE A 40 6.39 -3.95 27.53
C PHE A 40 7.75 -4.56 27.22
N ALA A 41 8.73 -4.30 28.09
CA ALA A 41 10.01 -5.01 28.05
C ALA A 41 9.82 -6.53 28.26
N GLN A 42 10.61 -7.37 27.57
CA GLN A 42 10.50 -8.83 27.67
C GLN A 42 10.84 -9.38 29.07
N GLY A 43 10.14 -10.45 29.48
CA GLY A 43 10.46 -11.25 30.69
C GLY A 43 9.93 -10.67 32.01
N GLN A 44 9.18 -9.59 31.91
CA GLN A 44 8.71 -8.76 33.00
C GLN A 44 7.20 -9.07 33.19
N ALA A 45 6.85 -9.93 34.15
CA ALA A 45 5.47 -10.40 34.40
C ALA A 45 4.67 -9.57 35.43
N SER A 46 5.32 -8.68 36.18
CA SER A 46 4.71 -7.84 37.22
C SER A 46 4.00 -6.55 36.73
N PHE A 47 3.79 -6.39 35.43
CA PHE A 47 3.63 -5.06 34.78
C PHE A 47 2.20 -4.63 34.53
N GLN A 48 1.25 -5.55 34.69
CA GLN A 48 -0.11 -5.16 35.06
C GLN A 48 -0.08 -4.17 36.22
N GLY A 49 0.89 -4.25 37.15
CA GLY A 49 1.04 -3.30 38.25
C GLY A 49 1.37 -1.86 37.85
N ALA A 50 2.23 -1.61 36.85
CA ALA A 50 2.62 -0.24 36.49
C ALA A 50 1.47 0.50 35.79
N ILE A 51 0.86 -0.12 34.77
CA ILE A 51 -0.31 0.45 34.09
C ILE A 51 -1.55 0.45 35.00
N ALA A 52 -1.83 -0.62 35.75
CA ALA A 52 -2.97 -0.64 36.66
C ALA A 52 -2.77 0.22 37.92
N SER A 53 -1.54 0.72 38.17
CA SER A 53 -1.29 1.72 39.21
C SER A 53 -1.61 3.14 38.76
N LEU A 54 -1.74 3.37 37.45
CA LEU A 54 -2.18 4.66 36.94
C LEU A 54 -3.67 4.81 37.26
N PRO A 55 -4.08 5.92 37.90
CA PRO A 55 -5.49 6.23 38.03
C PRO A 55 -6.09 6.42 36.63
N ASP A 56 -7.35 6.03 36.46
CA ASP A 56 -8.14 6.32 35.25
C ASP A 56 -7.58 5.72 33.94
N VAL A 57 -6.86 4.60 34.05
CA VAL A 57 -6.46 3.75 32.91
C VAL A 57 -7.21 2.43 32.94
N GLU A 58 -7.99 2.16 31.91
CA GLU A 58 -8.68 0.90 31.68
C GLU A 58 -7.81 -0.01 30.80
N VAL A 59 -7.47 -1.20 31.30
CA VAL A 59 -6.82 -2.24 30.49
C VAL A 59 -7.89 -3.03 29.76
N VAL A 60 -8.11 -2.71 28.48
CA VAL A 60 -9.10 -3.35 27.62
C VAL A 60 -8.67 -4.78 27.27
N LYS A 61 -7.38 -4.97 26.95
CA LYS A 61 -6.81 -6.28 26.63
C LYS A 61 -5.34 -6.35 27.05
N THR A 62 -4.89 -7.55 27.45
CA THR A 62 -3.46 -7.85 27.63
C THR A 62 -3.02 -8.85 26.57
N PHE A 63 -1.89 -8.57 25.95
CA PHE A 63 -1.20 -9.48 25.04
C PHE A 63 -0.01 -10.07 25.80
N GLN A 64 -0.01 -11.39 25.99
CA GLN A 64 1.09 -12.07 26.66
C GLN A 64 1.46 -13.34 25.92
N ASN A 65 2.33 -13.18 24.94
CA ASN A 65 2.96 -14.27 24.23
C ASN A 65 4.42 -13.92 23.92
N ASP A 66 5.11 -14.84 23.29
CA ASP A 66 6.50 -14.67 22.94
C ASP A 66 6.71 -13.63 21.81
N ILE A 67 5.70 -13.37 20.98
CA ILE A 67 5.74 -12.43 19.83
C ILE A 67 5.57 -10.99 20.29
N PHE A 68 4.58 -10.75 21.14
CA PHE A 68 4.18 -9.44 21.61
C PHE A 68 3.74 -9.55 23.08
N SER A 69 4.39 -8.73 23.91
CA SER A 69 4.07 -8.57 25.32
C SER A 69 3.63 -7.12 25.53
N GLY A 70 2.36 -6.90 25.82
CA GLY A 70 1.79 -5.55 25.80
C GLY A 70 0.36 -5.50 26.32
N ALA A 71 -0.24 -4.32 26.23
CA ALA A 71 -1.66 -4.12 26.52
C ALA A 71 -2.30 -3.14 25.54
N TYR A 72 -3.59 -3.33 25.31
CA TYR A 72 -4.47 -2.34 24.72
C TYR A 72 -5.19 -1.63 25.85
N VAL A 73 -4.98 -0.31 25.97
CA VAL A 73 -5.45 0.49 27.10
C VAL A 73 -6.31 1.65 26.62
N LYS A 74 -7.26 2.06 27.46
CA LYS A 74 -8.08 3.24 27.28
C LYS A 74 -7.83 4.21 28.43
N THR A 75 -7.61 5.48 28.13
CA THR A 75 -7.39 6.52 29.13
C THR A 75 -7.63 7.92 28.56
N GLU A 76 -8.31 8.76 29.35
CA GLU A 76 -8.65 10.15 28.99
C GLU A 76 -7.63 11.17 29.53
N THR A 77 -6.70 10.73 30.37
CA THR A 77 -5.78 11.57 31.15
C THR A 77 -4.32 11.42 30.74
N HIS A 78 -4.03 10.50 29.82
CA HIS A 78 -2.67 10.18 29.38
C HIS A 78 -2.57 10.14 27.85
N ASP A 79 -1.40 10.56 27.37
CA ASP A 79 -0.97 10.55 25.98
C ASP A 79 0.19 9.58 25.74
N ILE A 80 0.65 9.47 24.49
CA ILE A 80 1.82 8.63 24.13
C ILE A 80 3.03 8.99 25.00
N ALA A 81 3.35 10.28 25.15
CA ALA A 81 4.57 10.71 25.83
C ALA A 81 4.58 10.34 27.33
N SER A 82 3.46 10.56 28.02
CA SER A 82 3.31 10.26 29.45
C SER A 82 3.30 8.76 29.74
N ILE A 83 2.71 7.93 28.87
CA ILE A 83 2.76 6.47 29.00
C ILE A 83 4.16 5.95 28.65
N GLN A 84 4.79 6.47 27.60
CA GLN A 84 6.12 6.08 27.14
C GLN A 84 7.21 6.37 28.18
N ALA A 85 7.02 7.39 29.02
CA ALA A 85 7.95 7.76 30.09
C ALA A 85 7.92 6.80 31.31
N LEU A 86 6.94 5.89 31.39
CA LEU A 86 6.84 4.94 32.47
C LEU A 86 7.97 3.89 32.40
N PRO A 87 8.45 3.38 33.55
CA PRO A 87 9.44 2.32 33.56
C PRO A 87 8.91 1.08 32.85
N ASP A 88 9.82 0.39 32.15
CA ASP A 88 9.58 -0.90 31.47
C ASP A 88 8.61 -0.84 30.27
N ILE A 89 8.20 0.36 29.84
CA ILE A 89 7.51 0.58 28.56
C ILE A 89 8.55 0.73 27.44
N VAL A 90 8.43 -0.11 26.41
CA VAL A 90 9.33 -0.08 25.25
C VAL A 90 8.81 0.89 24.21
N LYS A 91 7.51 0.80 23.89
CA LYS A 91 6.89 1.62 22.87
C LYS A 91 5.39 1.78 23.11
N VAL A 92 4.85 2.95 22.77
CA VAL A 92 3.42 3.25 22.80
C VAL A 92 3.01 3.71 21.40
N TRP A 93 1.86 3.25 20.93
CA TRP A 93 1.25 3.70 19.70
C TRP A 93 -0.20 4.11 19.96
N HIS A 94 -0.66 5.11 19.21
CA HIS A 94 -2.10 5.30 18.98
C HIS A 94 -2.68 4.06 18.31
N ASN A 95 -3.85 3.61 18.73
CA ASN A 95 -4.57 2.55 18.03
C ASN A 95 -5.31 3.13 16.83
N HIS A 96 -5.16 2.55 15.64
CA HIS A 96 -5.83 3.03 14.43
C HIS A 96 -6.92 2.08 13.96
N VAL A 97 -8.05 2.65 13.54
CA VAL A 97 -9.10 1.95 12.79
C VAL A 97 -8.60 1.64 11.39
N VAL A 98 -8.77 0.39 10.99
CA VAL A 98 -8.57 -0.08 9.63
C VAL A 98 -9.94 -0.41 9.05
N LYS A 99 -10.23 0.15 7.88
CA LYS A 99 -11.50 -0.04 7.18
C LYS A 99 -11.30 -0.89 5.94
N LEU A 100 -12.20 -1.84 5.73
CA LEU A 100 -12.25 -2.63 4.53
C LEU A 100 -12.83 -1.81 3.38
N ASP A 101 -12.17 -1.86 2.22
CA ASP A 101 -12.74 -1.27 1.00
C ASP A 101 -14.08 -1.95 0.67
N PRO A 102 -15.12 -1.19 0.27
CA PRO A 102 -16.43 -1.78 0.00
C PRO A 102 -16.35 -2.84 -1.09
N VAL A 103 -16.84 -4.04 -0.76
CA VAL A 103 -16.91 -5.16 -1.69
C VAL A 103 -17.84 -4.79 -2.84
N LYS A 104 -17.29 -4.77 -4.03
CA LYS A 104 -18.09 -4.58 -5.24
C LYS A 104 -18.59 -5.92 -5.71
N VAL A 105 -19.90 -6.10 -5.64
CA VAL A 105 -20.57 -7.24 -6.24
C VAL A 105 -20.39 -7.16 -7.76
N ALA A 106 -19.38 -7.83 -8.27
CA ALA A 106 -19.34 -8.17 -9.69
C ALA A 106 -20.45 -9.19 -9.97
N ARG A 107 -21.13 -9.07 -11.11
CA ARG A 107 -22.17 -10.03 -11.49
C ARG A 107 -21.56 -11.44 -11.52
N SER A 108 -22.22 -12.37 -10.83
CA SER A 108 -21.88 -13.80 -10.83
C SER A 108 -21.69 -14.31 -12.26
N PHE A 109 -20.74 -15.22 -12.44
CA PHE A 109 -20.65 -16.03 -13.64
C PHE A 109 -22.00 -16.72 -13.87
N SER A 110 -22.48 -16.74 -15.11
CA SER A 110 -23.64 -17.52 -15.51
C SER A 110 -23.33 -19.01 -15.44
N ASP A 111 -24.36 -19.83 -15.21
CA ASP A 111 -24.26 -21.29 -15.05
C ASP A 111 -23.66 -22.03 -16.28
N ASP A 112 -23.50 -21.34 -17.42
CA ASP A 112 -22.96 -21.83 -18.68
C ASP A 112 -21.45 -21.54 -18.87
N ALA A 113 -20.78 -20.93 -17.89
CA ALA A 113 -19.34 -20.70 -17.93
C ALA A 113 -18.55 -22.00 -17.68
N ALA A 114 -18.26 -22.76 -18.75
CA ALA A 114 -17.32 -23.88 -18.69
C ALA A 114 -15.90 -23.39 -18.33
N SER A 115 -15.40 -23.77 -17.15
CA SER A 115 -14.19 -23.24 -16.51
C SER A 115 -12.89 -23.96 -16.91
N ALA A 116 -12.65 -24.16 -18.20
CA ALA A 116 -11.50 -24.96 -18.64
C ALA A 116 -10.20 -24.15 -18.88
N ASN A 117 -10.18 -22.84 -18.62
CA ASN A 117 -9.01 -22.02 -19.01
C ASN A 117 -8.78 -20.84 -18.05
N TYR A 118 -8.40 -21.12 -16.79
CA TYR A 118 -7.93 -20.07 -15.89
C TYR A 118 -6.58 -19.52 -16.37
N SER A 119 -6.62 -18.44 -17.16
CA SER A 119 -5.43 -17.70 -17.59
C SER A 119 -4.50 -17.35 -16.42
N THR A 120 -5.07 -17.15 -15.22
CA THR A 120 -4.36 -16.93 -13.96
C THR A 120 -3.43 -18.09 -13.58
N HIS A 121 -3.92 -19.33 -13.46
CA HIS A 121 -3.08 -20.49 -13.10
C HIS A 121 -1.99 -20.79 -14.12
N HIS A 122 -2.26 -20.55 -15.41
CA HIS A 122 -1.25 -20.64 -16.46
C HIS A 122 -0.17 -19.56 -16.35
N THR A 123 -0.55 -18.34 -15.98
CA THR A 123 0.39 -17.22 -15.87
C THR A 123 1.24 -17.35 -14.61
N THR A 124 0.71 -17.96 -13.54
CA THR A 124 1.42 -18.14 -12.27
C THR A 124 2.06 -19.51 -12.11
N GLY A 125 1.96 -20.41 -13.09
CA GLY A 125 2.55 -21.76 -13.04
C GLY A 125 1.83 -22.76 -12.12
N VAL A 126 0.72 -22.38 -11.48
CA VAL A 126 -0.08 -23.24 -10.60
C VAL A 126 -0.66 -24.43 -11.35
N ASN A 127 -1.05 -24.26 -12.63
CA ASN A 127 -1.58 -25.36 -13.44
C ASN A 127 -0.57 -26.53 -13.53
N ARG A 128 0.72 -26.22 -13.63
CA ARG A 128 1.78 -27.22 -13.73
C ARG A 128 2.03 -27.94 -12.40
N LEU A 129 1.79 -27.27 -11.26
CA LEU A 129 1.82 -27.91 -9.95
C LEU A 129 0.65 -28.90 -9.81
N HIS A 130 -0.55 -28.49 -10.22
CA HIS A 130 -1.75 -29.33 -10.23
C HIS A 130 -1.58 -30.54 -11.17
N GLU A 131 -1.03 -30.35 -12.36
CA GLU A 131 -0.67 -31.43 -13.30
C GLU A 131 0.32 -32.45 -12.68
N ASN A 132 1.16 -32.00 -11.74
CA ASN A 132 2.11 -32.82 -11.00
C ASN A 132 1.55 -33.39 -9.68
N GLY A 133 0.26 -33.21 -9.39
CA GLY A 133 -0.37 -33.72 -8.18
C GLY A 133 -0.12 -32.90 -6.92
N VAL A 134 0.37 -31.66 -7.04
CA VAL A 134 0.63 -30.78 -5.89
C VAL A 134 -0.56 -29.84 -5.70
N PHE A 135 -1.42 -30.16 -4.73
CA PHE A 135 -2.67 -29.43 -4.46
C PHE A 135 -2.74 -28.78 -3.06
N GLY A 136 -1.64 -28.82 -2.31
CA GLY A 136 -1.56 -28.25 -0.96
C GLY A 136 -2.00 -29.17 0.17
N GLU A 137 -1.99 -30.49 -0.05
CA GLU A 137 -2.28 -31.48 1.00
C GLU A 137 -1.42 -31.23 2.25
N GLY A 138 -2.06 -31.25 3.42
CA GLY A 138 -1.42 -31.03 4.72
C GLY A 138 -1.07 -29.57 5.05
N ALA A 139 -1.22 -28.64 4.10
CA ALA A 139 -1.04 -27.22 4.38
C ALA A 139 -2.19 -26.66 5.23
N LYS A 140 -1.84 -25.78 6.17
CA LYS A 140 -2.78 -25.04 7.02
C LYS A 140 -2.62 -23.55 6.74
N VAL A 141 -3.71 -22.87 6.42
CA VAL A 141 -3.68 -21.44 6.06
C VAL A 141 -4.69 -20.68 6.92
N GLY A 142 -4.20 -19.72 7.71
CA GLY A 142 -5.05 -18.74 8.39
C GLY A 142 -5.49 -17.64 7.42
N VAL A 143 -6.78 -17.36 7.37
CA VAL A 143 -7.35 -16.22 6.64
C VAL A 143 -7.81 -15.20 7.68
N VAL A 144 -7.02 -14.14 7.87
CA VAL A 144 -7.34 -13.02 8.76
C VAL A 144 -8.07 -11.96 7.93
N ASP A 145 -9.39 -11.95 8.00
CA ASP A 145 -10.25 -11.17 7.10
C ASP A 145 -11.67 -10.98 7.68
N SER A 146 -12.70 -10.72 6.87
CA SER A 146 -14.09 -10.52 7.33
C SER A 146 -14.83 -11.77 7.83
N GLY A 147 -14.13 -12.92 7.82
CA GLY A 147 -14.67 -14.25 8.12
C GLY A 147 -14.59 -15.18 6.92
N ILE A 148 -15.11 -16.41 7.05
CA ILE A 148 -15.31 -17.31 5.90
C ILE A 148 -16.74 -17.86 5.92
N GLN A 149 -17.45 -17.78 4.78
CA GLN A 149 -18.71 -18.51 4.58
C GLN A 149 -18.43 -20.01 4.41
N TYR A 150 -18.14 -20.68 5.52
CA TYR A 150 -17.72 -22.08 5.56
C TYR A 150 -18.80 -23.06 5.07
N SER A 151 -20.08 -22.66 5.10
CA SER A 151 -21.19 -23.42 4.52
C SER A 151 -21.21 -23.44 2.98
N HIS A 152 -20.36 -22.63 2.33
CA HIS A 152 -20.28 -22.59 0.87
C HIS A 152 -19.75 -23.94 0.32
N PRO A 153 -20.38 -24.55 -0.71
CA PRO A 153 -19.97 -25.85 -1.23
C PRO A 153 -18.51 -25.90 -1.69
N ALA A 154 -18.02 -24.81 -2.30
CA ALA A 154 -16.63 -24.71 -2.73
C ALA A 154 -15.62 -24.66 -1.57
N LEU A 155 -16.09 -24.38 -0.35
CA LEU A 155 -15.27 -24.25 0.86
C LEU A 155 -15.54 -25.39 1.85
N GLY A 156 -16.07 -26.52 1.36
CA GLY A 156 -16.24 -27.75 2.13
C GLY A 156 -17.59 -27.91 2.83
N GLY A 157 -18.46 -26.91 2.80
CA GLY A 157 -19.85 -27.04 3.24
C GLY A 157 -20.04 -27.21 4.76
N GLY A 158 -19.09 -26.80 5.58
CA GLY A 158 -19.19 -26.81 7.04
C GLY A 158 -17.93 -26.30 7.75
N PHE A 159 -17.99 -26.28 9.08
CA PHE A 159 -16.96 -25.72 9.96
C PHE A 159 -16.51 -26.72 11.02
N GLY A 160 -15.21 -26.71 11.33
CA GLY A 160 -14.60 -27.51 12.39
C GLY A 160 -13.96 -28.80 11.89
N THR A 161 -13.72 -29.72 12.82
CA THR A 161 -12.95 -30.95 12.53
C THR A 161 -13.60 -31.77 11.42
N GLY A 162 -12.83 -32.08 10.37
CA GLY A 162 -13.30 -32.87 9.22
C GLY A 162 -13.81 -32.02 8.05
N PHE A 163 -13.96 -30.71 8.23
CA PHE A 163 -14.26 -29.76 7.16
C PHE A 163 -13.00 -29.06 6.65
N LYS A 164 -13.11 -28.48 5.45
CA LYS A 164 -12.03 -27.67 4.85
C LYS A 164 -11.73 -26.43 5.69
N VAL A 165 -12.75 -25.75 6.21
CA VAL A 165 -12.57 -24.72 7.24
C VAL A 165 -12.52 -25.43 8.58
N ALA A 166 -11.31 -25.79 9.00
CA ALA A 166 -11.05 -26.73 10.09
C ALA A 166 -11.20 -26.10 11.49
N GLY A 167 -11.20 -24.78 11.57
CA GLY A 167 -11.36 -24.01 12.81
C GLY A 167 -11.23 -22.52 12.54
N GLY A 168 -11.20 -21.72 13.60
CA GLY A 168 -11.21 -20.27 13.48
C GLY A 168 -11.73 -19.61 14.75
N TYR A 169 -11.76 -18.28 14.76
CA TYR A 169 -12.27 -17.48 15.86
C TYR A 169 -12.73 -16.11 15.34
N ASP A 170 -13.76 -15.53 15.95
CA ASP A 170 -14.22 -14.17 15.70
C ASP A 170 -13.73 -13.22 16.79
N PHE A 171 -12.88 -12.27 16.42
CA PHE A 171 -12.31 -11.28 17.35
C PHE A 171 -13.15 -10.01 17.52
N VAL A 172 -14.27 -9.89 16.81
CA VAL A 172 -15.05 -8.64 16.75
C VAL A 172 -16.54 -8.83 16.93
N GLY A 173 -17.08 -9.98 16.57
CA GLY A 173 -18.51 -10.25 16.57
C GLY A 173 -19.23 -9.59 15.39
N ASP A 174 -20.56 -9.69 15.42
CA ASP A 174 -21.45 -9.16 14.36
C ASP A 174 -22.01 -7.75 14.67
N GLY A 175 -21.43 -7.07 15.65
CA GLY A 175 -21.80 -5.70 16.04
C GLY A 175 -21.40 -4.62 15.01
N ASN A 176 -21.59 -3.36 15.41
CA ASN A 176 -21.33 -2.17 14.60
C ASN A 176 -20.18 -1.30 15.16
N TRP A 177 -19.25 -1.89 15.91
CA TRP A 177 -18.07 -1.16 16.40
C TRP A 177 -17.23 -0.62 15.21
N PRO A 178 -16.64 0.58 15.31
CA PRO A 178 -16.63 1.51 16.44
C PRO A 178 -17.84 2.45 16.49
N ASP A 179 -18.74 2.41 15.52
CA ASP A 179 -19.90 3.32 15.47
C ASP A 179 -20.91 3.06 16.58
N LEU A 180 -21.15 1.80 16.96
CA LEU A 180 -22.10 1.45 18.00
C LEU A 180 -21.76 0.14 18.73
N GLY A 181 -21.72 0.22 20.06
CA GLY A 181 -21.40 -0.92 20.94
C GLY A 181 -19.89 -1.22 21.01
N GLU A 182 -19.52 -2.13 21.92
CA GLU A 182 -18.16 -2.69 21.97
C GLU A 182 -18.10 -3.96 21.10
N LYS A 183 -16.88 -4.44 20.83
CA LYS A 183 -16.66 -5.73 20.15
C LYS A 183 -17.19 -6.88 21.00
N GLU A 184 -17.79 -7.88 20.38
CA GLU A 184 -18.34 -9.08 21.04
C GLU A 184 -17.69 -10.34 20.44
N PRO A 185 -16.42 -10.66 20.78
CA PRO A 185 -15.72 -11.81 20.22
C PRO A 185 -16.41 -13.14 20.57
N ASP A 186 -16.45 -14.07 19.61
CA ASP A 186 -17.03 -15.40 19.79
C ASP A 186 -16.35 -16.47 18.91
N GLU A 187 -16.88 -17.69 18.94
CA GLU A 187 -16.31 -18.87 18.26
C GLU A 187 -16.82 -19.05 16.81
N ASP A 188 -17.66 -18.15 16.27
CA ASP A 188 -18.27 -18.26 14.95
C ASP A 188 -17.72 -17.22 13.94
N PRO A 189 -16.65 -17.56 13.19
CA PRO A 189 -16.01 -16.64 12.24
C PRO A 189 -16.76 -16.55 10.89
N LEU A 190 -18.09 -16.53 10.91
CA LEU A 190 -18.93 -16.49 9.72
C LEU A 190 -18.75 -15.16 8.96
N ASP A 191 -18.60 -15.26 7.64
CA ASP A 191 -18.44 -14.06 6.81
C ASP A 191 -19.79 -13.44 6.44
N ILE A 192 -20.03 -12.22 6.93
CA ILE A 192 -21.22 -11.42 6.59
C ILE A 192 -20.94 -10.34 5.54
N LEU A 193 -19.68 -10.11 5.16
CA LEU A 193 -19.27 -9.10 4.17
C LEU A 193 -18.88 -9.70 2.81
N GLY A 194 -18.39 -10.94 2.80
CA GLY A 194 -18.04 -11.70 1.61
C GLY A 194 -16.59 -11.56 1.15
N HIS A 195 -15.82 -10.61 1.68
CA HIS A 195 -14.43 -10.39 1.27
C HIS A 195 -13.52 -11.55 1.66
N GLY A 196 -13.57 -11.98 2.93
CA GLY A 196 -12.81 -13.12 3.42
C GLY A 196 -13.19 -14.44 2.73
N THR A 197 -14.47 -14.62 2.39
CA THR A 197 -14.93 -15.76 1.57
C THR A 197 -14.32 -15.76 0.18
N HIS A 198 -14.23 -14.59 -0.46
CA HIS A 198 -13.58 -14.46 -1.77
C HIS A 198 -12.08 -14.77 -1.69
N VAL A 199 -11.39 -14.25 -0.65
CA VAL A 199 -9.98 -14.54 -0.35
C VAL A 199 -9.77 -16.05 -0.12
N ALA A 200 -10.59 -16.68 0.73
CA ALA A 200 -10.56 -18.12 0.99
C ALA A 200 -10.78 -18.96 -0.27
N GLY A 201 -11.66 -18.51 -1.16
CA GLY A 201 -11.88 -19.12 -2.47
C GLY A 201 -10.59 -19.15 -3.31
N ILE A 202 -9.91 -18.02 -3.46
CA ILE A 202 -8.63 -17.94 -4.20
C ILE A 202 -7.59 -18.92 -3.63
N VAL A 203 -7.51 -19.04 -2.30
CA VAL A 203 -6.57 -19.94 -1.63
C VAL A 203 -6.91 -21.40 -1.88
N ALA A 204 -8.10 -21.86 -1.48
CA ALA A 204 -8.39 -23.28 -1.36
C ALA A 204 -9.80 -23.69 -1.80
N GLY A 205 -10.53 -22.81 -2.49
CA GLY A 205 -11.85 -23.13 -3.02
C GLY A 205 -11.79 -24.25 -4.07
N SER A 206 -12.80 -25.12 -4.09
CA SER A 206 -12.88 -26.22 -5.06
C SER A 206 -14.34 -26.52 -5.39
N SER A 207 -14.73 -26.27 -6.63
CA SER A 207 -16.04 -26.63 -7.19
C SER A 207 -15.87 -27.16 -8.61
N THR A 208 -16.98 -27.54 -9.26
CA THR A 208 -16.95 -27.98 -10.67
C THR A 208 -16.47 -26.89 -11.63
N ASN A 209 -16.66 -25.62 -11.27
CA ASN A 209 -16.42 -24.48 -12.16
C ASN A 209 -15.28 -23.56 -11.68
N PHE A 210 -14.64 -23.88 -10.55
CA PHE A 210 -13.62 -23.02 -9.94
C PHE A 210 -12.69 -23.83 -9.05
N VAL A 211 -11.38 -23.60 -9.18
CA VAL A 211 -10.35 -24.20 -8.32
C VAL A 211 -9.36 -23.13 -7.89
N GLY A 212 -9.13 -23.03 -6.59
CA GLY A 212 -8.12 -22.17 -5.98
C GLY A 212 -6.71 -22.74 -6.15
N VAL A 213 -5.73 -22.07 -5.55
CA VAL A 213 -4.32 -22.42 -5.71
C VAL A 213 -3.95 -23.73 -4.99
N ALA A 214 -4.45 -23.91 -3.77
CA ALA A 214 -4.19 -25.05 -2.90
C ALA A 214 -5.51 -25.72 -2.45
N PRO A 215 -6.24 -26.37 -3.37
CA PRO A 215 -7.58 -26.90 -3.10
C PRO A 215 -7.62 -28.04 -2.07
N GLU A 216 -6.50 -28.62 -1.66
CA GLU A 216 -6.42 -29.65 -0.59
C GLU A 216 -5.91 -29.10 0.75
N ALA A 217 -5.65 -27.79 0.85
CA ALA A 217 -5.30 -27.15 2.11
C ALA A 217 -6.49 -27.05 3.07
N SER A 218 -6.18 -27.05 4.37
CA SER A 218 -7.11 -26.72 5.44
C SER A 218 -7.05 -25.22 5.74
N LEU A 219 -8.22 -24.59 5.83
CA LEU A 219 -8.37 -23.17 6.15
C LEU A 219 -8.72 -22.98 7.63
N TYR A 220 -8.23 -21.89 8.19
CA TYR A 220 -8.61 -21.41 9.52
C TYR A 220 -9.14 -19.97 9.38
N ALA A 221 -10.38 -19.74 9.80
CA ALA A 221 -11.06 -18.46 9.62
C ALA A 221 -10.83 -17.55 10.84
N TYR A 222 -10.15 -16.42 10.66
CA TYR A 222 -9.93 -15.45 11.73
C TYR A 222 -10.65 -14.15 11.37
N LYS A 223 -11.86 -13.99 11.89
CA LYS A 223 -12.72 -12.85 11.58
C LYS A 223 -12.27 -11.64 12.40
N VAL A 224 -11.96 -10.55 11.72
CA VAL A 224 -11.48 -9.31 12.34
C VAL A 224 -12.29 -8.09 11.95
N PHE A 225 -13.23 -8.18 11.00
CA PHE A 225 -14.10 -7.07 10.62
C PHE A 225 -15.52 -7.23 11.14
N THR A 226 -16.03 -6.14 11.71
CA THR A 226 -17.43 -5.98 12.12
C THR A 226 -18.35 -5.90 10.90
N SER A 227 -19.66 -5.82 11.12
CA SER A 227 -20.63 -5.68 10.02
C SER A 227 -20.52 -4.36 9.25
N THR A 228 -19.85 -3.34 9.80
CA THR A 228 -19.55 -2.07 9.13
C THR A 228 -18.28 -2.13 8.28
N GLY A 229 -17.54 -3.25 8.33
CA GLY A 229 -16.26 -3.42 7.63
C GLY A 229 -15.10 -2.74 8.34
N GLU A 230 -15.17 -2.57 9.67
CA GLU A 230 -14.16 -1.89 10.46
C GLU A 230 -13.46 -2.83 11.45
N THR A 231 -12.19 -2.56 11.71
CA THR A 231 -11.32 -3.25 12.68
C THR A 231 -10.29 -2.27 13.23
N ASP A 232 -9.40 -2.70 14.12
CA ASP A 232 -8.24 -1.90 14.55
C ASP A 232 -6.94 -2.70 14.64
N GLU A 233 -5.83 -1.99 14.78
CA GLU A 233 -4.50 -2.59 14.91
C GLU A 233 -4.40 -3.52 16.12
N ALA A 234 -5.05 -3.19 17.24
CA ALA A 234 -5.07 -4.05 18.43
C ALA A 234 -5.73 -5.41 18.16
N THR A 235 -6.89 -5.44 17.49
CA THR A 235 -7.57 -6.68 17.06
C THR A 235 -6.74 -7.45 16.05
N LEU A 236 -6.08 -6.76 15.11
CA LEU A 236 -5.17 -7.41 14.18
C LEU A 236 -4.01 -8.08 14.94
N ILE A 237 -3.35 -7.38 15.87
CA ILE A 237 -2.28 -7.97 16.69
C ILE A 237 -2.78 -9.20 17.45
N GLU A 238 -4.00 -9.17 18.02
CA GLU A 238 -4.59 -10.33 18.68
C GLU A 238 -4.74 -11.52 17.73
N ALA A 239 -5.34 -11.29 16.56
CA ALA A 239 -5.59 -12.34 15.57
C ALA A 239 -4.29 -12.94 15.03
N TRP A 240 -3.30 -12.10 14.72
CA TRP A 240 -2.01 -12.52 14.15
C TRP A 240 -1.13 -13.25 15.16
N THR A 241 -1.23 -12.92 16.46
CA THR A 241 -0.49 -13.66 17.50
C THR A 241 -1.18 -14.95 17.95
N SER A 242 -2.46 -15.12 17.60
CA SER A 242 -3.26 -16.31 17.92
C SER A 242 -3.40 -17.30 16.75
N SER A 243 -2.93 -16.94 15.55
CA SER A 243 -3.14 -17.71 14.31
C SER A 243 -1.90 -18.50 13.85
N PRO A 244 -2.08 -19.66 13.17
CA PRO A 244 -1.04 -20.29 12.35
C PRO A 244 -0.67 -19.38 11.17
N PRO A 245 0.35 -19.71 10.33
CA PRO A 245 0.73 -18.91 9.17
C PRO A 245 -0.48 -18.33 8.43
N ALA A 246 -0.52 -17.00 8.37
CA ALA A 246 -1.73 -16.24 8.05
C ALA A 246 -1.52 -15.29 6.87
N SER A 247 -2.59 -15.12 6.10
CA SER A 247 -2.69 -14.14 5.03
C SER A 247 -3.75 -13.11 5.39
N ALA A 248 -3.48 -11.84 5.09
CA ALA A 248 -4.49 -10.78 5.15
C ALA A 248 -4.53 -9.97 3.85
N SER A 249 -5.75 -9.72 3.36
CA SER A 249 -6.00 -8.75 2.30
C SER A 249 -6.53 -7.44 2.91
N ILE A 250 -5.81 -6.95 3.92
CA ILE A 250 -6.18 -5.80 4.75
C ILE A 250 -5.15 -4.70 4.57
N GLY A 251 -5.60 -3.45 4.46
CA GLY A 251 -4.71 -2.30 4.40
C GLY A 251 -5.44 -0.97 4.38
N GLY A 252 -4.68 0.09 4.60
CA GLY A 252 -5.09 1.48 4.53
C GLY A 252 -3.86 2.35 4.31
N PRO A 253 -3.99 3.69 4.25
CA PRO A 253 -2.83 4.56 4.40
C PRO A 253 -2.18 4.30 5.77
N ASN A 254 -0.92 4.74 5.95
CA ASN A 254 -0.05 4.47 7.12
C ASN A 254 1.03 3.39 6.89
N GLY A 255 1.65 3.37 5.70
CA GLY A 255 2.70 2.42 5.32
C GLY A 255 4.08 2.62 5.98
N PHE A 256 4.11 2.96 7.26
CA PHE A 256 5.35 3.10 8.04
C PHE A 256 5.74 1.77 8.67
N SER A 257 6.99 1.33 8.54
CA SER A 257 7.42 -0.01 8.95
C SER A 257 7.45 -0.28 10.46
N ASP A 258 7.31 0.78 11.27
CA ASP A 258 7.43 0.77 12.74
C ASP A 258 6.08 1.03 13.46
N ASN A 259 4.97 0.96 12.71
CA ASN A 259 3.64 0.87 13.31
C ASN A 259 3.48 -0.48 14.05
N ALA A 260 2.55 -0.54 15.01
CA ALA A 260 2.40 -1.67 15.90
C ALA A 260 2.14 -2.99 15.13
N TRP A 261 1.30 -2.97 14.10
CA TRP A 261 0.98 -4.18 13.32
C TRP A 261 2.17 -4.65 12.46
N ALA A 262 2.91 -3.73 11.85
CA ALA A 262 4.12 -4.02 11.07
C ALA A 262 5.23 -4.65 11.93
N GLU A 263 5.44 -4.13 13.15
CA GLU A 263 6.40 -4.67 14.11
C GLU A 263 6.03 -6.11 14.51
N VAL A 264 4.77 -6.36 14.86
CA VAL A 264 4.29 -7.70 15.20
C VAL A 264 4.41 -8.65 14.01
N ALA A 265 4.01 -8.21 12.81
CA ALA A 265 4.14 -9.00 11.59
C ALA A 265 5.61 -9.38 11.31
N SER A 266 6.55 -8.45 11.50
CA SER A 266 7.99 -8.69 11.36
C SER A 266 8.48 -9.78 12.32
N ARG A 267 8.05 -9.73 13.59
CA ARG A 267 8.43 -10.72 14.62
C ARG A 267 7.81 -12.10 14.40
N ILE A 268 6.65 -12.17 13.75
CA ILE A 268 6.07 -13.44 13.30
C ILE A 268 6.95 -14.04 12.20
N VAL A 269 7.41 -13.23 11.24
CA VAL A 269 8.35 -13.68 10.21
C VAL A 269 9.66 -14.19 10.80
N ASP A 270 10.20 -13.52 11.82
CA ASP A 270 11.44 -13.95 12.49
C ASP A 270 11.33 -15.32 13.18
N ARG A 271 10.12 -15.84 13.42
CA ARG A 271 9.88 -17.22 13.88
C ARG A 271 9.85 -18.26 12.77
N GLY A 272 10.10 -17.86 11.53
CA GLY A 272 9.98 -18.73 10.36
C GLY A 272 8.53 -18.97 9.93
N VAL A 273 7.59 -18.14 10.38
CA VAL A 273 6.20 -18.14 9.91
C VAL A 273 6.09 -17.22 8.69
N LEU A 274 5.58 -17.74 7.57
CA LEU A 274 5.32 -16.92 6.40
C LEU A 274 4.13 -15.98 6.69
N VAL A 275 4.36 -14.68 6.48
CA VAL A 275 3.34 -13.62 6.59
C VAL A 275 3.17 -12.96 5.23
N THR A 276 1.94 -13.01 4.69
CA THR A 276 1.60 -12.38 3.42
C THR A 276 0.51 -11.34 3.63
N ILE A 277 0.79 -10.10 3.22
CA ILE A 277 -0.16 -8.99 3.37
C ILE A 277 -0.23 -8.22 2.05
N ALA A 278 -1.44 -7.88 1.61
CA ALA A 278 -1.63 -7.08 0.39
C ALA A 278 -0.94 -5.70 0.52
N ALA A 279 -0.27 -5.25 -0.53
CA ALA A 279 0.45 -3.96 -0.52
C ALA A 279 -0.48 -2.74 -0.43
N GLY A 280 -1.77 -2.91 -0.78
CA GLY A 280 -2.79 -1.86 -0.81
C GLY A 280 -3.24 -1.48 -2.23
N ASN A 281 -4.40 -0.84 -2.33
CA ASN A 281 -5.05 -0.47 -3.61
C ASN A 281 -4.77 0.98 -4.04
N SER A 282 -4.06 1.74 -3.22
CA SER A 282 -3.87 3.20 -3.34
C SER A 282 -2.52 3.55 -3.97
N GLY A 283 -2.02 2.73 -4.89
CA GLY A 283 -0.70 2.93 -5.50
C GLY A 283 -0.53 4.24 -6.27
N ASP A 284 -1.64 4.80 -6.79
CA ASP A 284 -1.68 6.11 -7.46
C ASP A 284 -1.44 7.28 -6.49
N SER A 285 -1.65 7.05 -5.19
CA SER A 285 -1.50 8.03 -4.11
C SER A 285 -0.05 8.15 -3.61
N GLY A 286 0.83 7.25 -4.04
CA GLY A 286 2.26 7.27 -3.76
C GLY A 286 2.67 6.47 -2.51
N PRO A 287 3.96 6.55 -2.12
CA PRO A 287 4.59 5.58 -1.22
C PRO A 287 4.06 5.57 0.24
N PHE A 288 3.39 6.63 0.69
CA PHE A 288 2.84 6.71 2.05
C PHE A 288 1.46 6.03 2.21
N TYR A 289 0.91 5.50 1.12
CA TYR A 289 -0.39 4.81 1.07
C TYR A 289 -0.26 3.29 0.96
N GLY A 290 0.95 2.76 1.20
CA GLY A 290 1.13 1.31 1.37
C GLY A 290 0.43 0.81 2.64
N SER A 291 0.00 -0.45 2.63
CA SER A 291 -0.65 -1.07 3.78
C SER A 291 0.30 -1.14 4.99
N PRO A 292 -0.15 -0.77 6.22
CA PRO A 292 0.68 -0.73 7.42
C PRO A 292 1.35 -2.08 7.69
N GLY A 293 0.59 -3.17 7.82
CA GLY A 293 1.14 -4.50 8.10
C GLY A 293 2.11 -5.00 7.01
N SER A 294 1.85 -4.66 5.74
CA SER A 294 2.71 -5.04 4.62
C SER A 294 4.09 -4.35 4.64
N SER A 295 4.22 -3.28 5.42
CA SER A 295 5.46 -2.49 5.54
C SER A 295 6.44 -3.10 6.57
N GLY A 296 6.06 -4.18 7.25
CA GLY A 296 6.92 -4.91 8.18
C GLY A 296 8.16 -5.49 7.51
N LYS A 297 9.25 -5.62 8.28
CA LYS A 297 10.49 -6.22 7.83
C LYS A 297 10.26 -7.69 7.46
N ASN A 298 10.74 -8.08 6.28
CA ASN A 298 10.62 -9.43 5.73
C ASN A 298 9.18 -9.94 5.50
N VAL A 299 8.16 -9.10 5.71
CA VAL A 299 6.78 -9.41 5.34
C VAL A 299 6.66 -9.47 3.82
N LEU A 300 5.98 -10.50 3.31
CA LEU A 300 5.75 -10.62 1.87
C LEU A 300 4.57 -9.70 1.46
N ALA A 301 4.91 -8.46 1.10
CA ALA A 301 3.97 -7.50 0.54
C ALA A 301 3.58 -7.89 -0.91
N VAL A 302 2.29 -8.16 -1.15
CA VAL A 302 1.80 -8.62 -2.46
C VAL A 302 1.16 -7.48 -3.25
N ALA A 303 1.76 -7.14 -4.39
CA ALA A 303 1.17 -6.22 -5.37
C ALA A 303 0.28 -6.97 -6.38
N SER A 304 -0.68 -6.27 -6.98
CA SER A 304 -1.56 -6.83 -8.02
C SER A 304 -1.03 -6.55 -9.43
N ALA A 305 -1.13 -7.53 -10.32
CA ALA A 305 -0.76 -7.38 -11.72
C ALA A 305 -1.86 -7.96 -12.61
N ARG A 306 -2.14 -7.29 -13.73
CA ARG A 306 -3.08 -7.79 -14.72
C ARG A 306 -2.34 -8.68 -15.72
N PRO A 307 -2.93 -9.82 -16.14
CA PRO A 307 -2.34 -10.64 -17.18
C PRO A 307 -2.18 -9.83 -18.47
N ALA A 308 -0.98 -9.87 -19.05
CA ALA A 308 -0.71 -9.18 -20.30
C ALA A 308 -1.34 -9.94 -21.47
N PHE A 309 -2.10 -9.24 -22.31
CA PHE A 309 -2.67 -9.82 -23.52
C PHE A 309 -1.69 -9.66 -24.70
N LYS A 310 -1.82 -10.55 -25.68
CA LYS A 310 -1.03 -10.47 -26.92
C LYS A 310 -1.66 -9.42 -27.83
N ALA A 311 -0.97 -8.30 -27.97
CA ALA A 311 -1.30 -7.22 -28.88
C ALA A 311 -0.59 -7.42 -30.21
N THR A 312 -1.34 -7.43 -31.32
CA THR A 312 -0.78 -7.48 -32.68
C THR A 312 -1.03 -6.14 -33.35
N PHE A 313 0.00 -5.31 -33.45
CA PHE A 313 -0.05 -4.05 -34.16
C PHE A 313 0.07 -4.30 -35.66
N ALA A 314 -0.87 -3.77 -36.44
CA ALA A 314 -0.89 -3.92 -37.88
C ALA A 314 -0.76 -2.55 -38.55
N LEU A 315 0.26 -2.38 -39.39
CA LEU A 315 0.45 -1.16 -40.18
C LEU A 315 0.93 -1.54 -41.60
N ARG A 316 0.19 -1.10 -42.63
CA ARG A 316 0.61 -1.22 -44.05
C ARG A 316 1.15 -2.60 -44.45
N ASN A 317 0.45 -3.67 -44.06
CA ASN A 317 0.78 -5.10 -44.28
C ASN A 317 1.95 -5.67 -43.45
N GLU A 318 2.50 -4.91 -42.51
CA GLU A 318 3.43 -5.41 -41.50
C GLU A 318 2.69 -5.64 -40.19
N THR A 319 3.03 -6.73 -39.50
CA THR A 319 2.48 -7.06 -38.18
C THR A 319 3.60 -7.23 -37.17
N SER A 320 3.43 -6.62 -36.01
CA SER A 320 4.33 -6.79 -34.86
C SER A 320 3.50 -7.20 -33.65
N SER A 321 3.95 -8.24 -32.95
CA SER A 321 3.26 -8.74 -31.76
C SER A 321 4.07 -8.47 -30.51
N SER A 322 3.42 -7.93 -29.49
CA SER A 322 4.00 -7.77 -28.14
C SER A 322 2.97 -8.16 -27.08
N ARG A 323 3.43 -8.42 -25.85
CA ARG A 323 2.54 -8.58 -24.69
C ARG A 323 2.45 -7.24 -23.99
N ILE A 324 1.24 -6.68 -23.91
CA ILE A 324 0.98 -5.41 -23.25
C ILE A 324 -0.05 -5.58 -22.14
N GLY A 325 0.12 -4.83 -21.06
CA GLY A 325 -0.92 -4.65 -20.05
C GLY A 325 -1.88 -3.56 -20.50
N TYR A 326 -3.14 -3.65 -20.07
CA TYR A 326 -4.12 -2.58 -20.26
C TYR A 326 -4.94 -2.37 -18.99
N ILE A 327 -5.46 -1.15 -18.84
CA ILE A 327 -6.42 -0.78 -17.81
C ILE A 327 -7.77 -0.57 -18.50
N PRO A 328 -8.75 -1.47 -18.33
CA PRO A 328 -10.10 -1.25 -18.85
C PRO A 328 -10.75 -0.07 -18.15
N SER A 329 -11.67 0.59 -18.85
CA SER A 329 -12.63 1.52 -18.27
C SER A 329 -13.68 0.75 -17.47
N VAL A 330 -14.86 0.45 -18.04
CA VAL A 330 -15.90 -0.32 -17.33
C VAL A 330 -15.96 -1.76 -17.82
N LEU A 331 -15.81 -1.98 -19.12
CA LEU A 331 -15.89 -3.30 -19.76
C LEU A 331 -14.50 -3.86 -20.04
N TYR A 332 -14.32 -5.15 -19.73
CA TYR A 332 -13.12 -5.90 -20.11
C TYR A 332 -13.16 -6.31 -21.57
N PHE A 333 -11.98 -6.44 -22.18
CA PHE A 333 -11.88 -7.02 -23.51
C PHE A 333 -12.02 -8.54 -23.36
N PRO A 334 -12.97 -9.19 -24.08
CA PRO A 334 -13.13 -10.62 -24.00
C PRO A 334 -11.95 -11.36 -24.65
N GLU A 335 -11.72 -12.61 -24.25
CA GLU A 335 -10.62 -13.43 -24.83
C GLU A 335 -10.73 -13.58 -26.35
N SER A 336 -11.94 -13.50 -26.91
CA SER A 336 -12.20 -13.56 -28.35
C SER A 336 -11.51 -12.43 -29.15
N VAL A 337 -11.08 -11.35 -28.49
CA VAL A 337 -10.35 -10.22 -29.09
C VAL A 337 -8.84 -10.44 -29.08
N ALA A 338 -8.33 -11.45 -28.35
CA ALA A 338 -6.90 -11.72 -28.28
C ALA A 338 -6.33 -12.01 -29.69
N GLY A 339 -5.30 -11.25 -30.08
CA GLY A 339 -4.67 -11.37 -31.40
C GLY A 339 -5.34 -10.60 -32.54
N TRP A 340 -6.46 -9.90 -32.29
CA TRP A 340 -7.03 -8.97 -33.27
C TRP A 340 -6.02 -7.88 -33.68
N PRO A 341 -6.07 -7.39 -34.93
CA PRO A 341 -5.20 -6.32 -35.37
C PRO A 341 -5.54 -5.01 -34.63
N ILE A 342 -4.52 -4.41 -34.03
CA ILE A 342 -4.59 -3.06 -33.45
C ILE A 342 -4.22 -2.07 -34.56
N LEU A 343 -5.15 -1.16 -34.86
CA LEU A 343 -5.05 -0.18 -35.93
C LEU A 343 -4.86 1.23 -35.36
N PRO A 344 -3.68 1.86 -35.53
CA PRO A 344 -3.50 3.27 -35.23
C PRO A 344 -4.22 4.14 -36.27
N LEU A 345 -4.93 5.17 -35.82
CA LEU A 345 -5.60 6.13 -36.71
C LEU A 345 -4.71 7.31 -37.11
N GLY A 346 -3.69 7.59 -36.31
CA GLY A 346 -2.61 8.52 -36.60
C GLY A 346 -1.25 7.92 -36.24
N LEU A 347 -0.20 8.39 -36.94
CA LEU A 347 1.19 8.01 -36.66
C LEU A 347 1.97 9.14 -35.96
N ASP A 348 1.38 10.32 -35.85
CA ASP A 348 1.99 11.45 -35.15
C ASP A 348 1.74 11.35 -33.65
N THR A 349 2.75 10.90 -32.91
CA THR A 349 2.70 10.76 -31.45
C THR A 349 2.62 12.09 -30.70
N ASN A 350 2.73 13.22 -31.41
CA ASN A 350 2.56 14.57 -30.84
C ASN A 350 1.16 15.15 -31.11
N ALA A 351 0.32 14.49 -31.92
CA ALA A 351 -1.03 14.95 -32.22
C ALA A 351 -1.96 14.71 -31.02
N THR A 352 -2.07 15.70 -30.14
CA THR A 352 -2.90 15.61 -28.92
C THR A 352 -4.39 15.53 -29.21
N ALA A 353 -4.87 16.11 -30.32
CA ALA A 353 -6.28 16.18 -30.70
C ALA A 353 -6.81 14.97 -31.51
N GLU A 354 -6.07 13.86 -31.57
CA GLU A 354 -6.48 12.66 -32.31
C GLU A 354 -7.85 12.15 -31.86
N ALA A 355 -8.76 11.86 -32.79
CA ALA A 355 -10.14 11.44 -32.55
C ALA A 355 -11.02 12.41 -31.70
N CYS A 356 -10.60 13.67 -31.52
CA CYS A 356 -11.45 14.68 -30.86
C CYS A 356 -12.55 15.20 -31.76
N GLU A 357 -12.31 15.24 -33.07
CA GLU A 357 -13.32 15.53 -34.07
C GLU A 357 -13.80 14.25 -34.76
N PRO A 358 -15.06 14.21 -35.22
CA PRO A 358 -15.57 13.10 -36.01
C PRO A 358 -14.74 12.88 -37.27
N TYR A 359 -14.43 11.62 -37.57
CA TYR A 359 -13.83 11.26 -38.84
C TYR A 359 -14.88 11.24 -39.95
N PRO A 360 -14.51 11.57 -41.22
CA PRO A 360 -15.42 11.40 -42.34
C PRO A 360 -15.91 9.95 -42.44
N GLU A 361 -17.19 9.77 -42.74
CA GLU A 361 -17.80 8.45 -42.89
C GLU A 361 -17.05 7.62 -43.95
N GLY A 362 -16.72 6.37 -43.61
CA GLY A 362 -15.95 5.48 -44.49
C GLY A 362 -14.45 5.75 -44.60
N SER A 363 -13.92 6.75 -43.87
CA SER A 363 -12.46 7.02 -43.83
C SER A 363 -11.64 5.87 -43.25
N HIS A 364 -12.23 5.10 -42.33
CA HIS A 364 -11.63 3.95 -41.67
C HIS A 364 -12.71 2.87 -41.45
N ASN A 365 -12.29 1.60 -41.41
CA ASN A 365 -13.14 0.48 -41.05
C ASN A 365 -12.55 -0.21 -39.82
N LEU A 366 -13.23 -0.07 -38.67
CA LEU A 366 -12.79 -0.62 -37.39
C LEU A 366 -13.53 -1.92 -37.00
N ILE A 367 -14.33 -2.48 -37.89
CA ILE A 367 -14.99 -3.78 -37.68
C ILE A 367 -13.93 -4.89 -37.67
N GLY A 368 -13.91 -5.70 -36.61
CA GLY A 368 -12.95 -6.81 -36.48
C GLY A 368 -11.54 -6.36 -36.08
N ALA A 369 -11.38 -5.10 -35.65
CA ALA A 369 -10.10 -4.52 -35.23
C ALA A 369 -10.24 -3.79 -33.89
N VAL A 370 -9.08 -3.52 -33.27
CA VAL A 370 -8.97 -2.70 -32.07
C VAL A 370 -8.43 -1.33 -32.46
N ALA A 371 -9.18 -0.26 -32.17
CA ALA A 371 -8.75 1.10 -32.51
C ALA A 371 -7.65 1.57 -31.54
N LEU A 372 -6.64 2.30 -32.03
CA LEU A 372 -5.58 2.88 -31.19
C LEU A 372 -5.46 4.40 -31.44
N VAL A 373 -5.61 5.19 -30.37
CA VAL A 373 -5.52 6.66 -30.40
C VAL A 373 -4.81 7.24 -29.17
N ARG A 374 -4.27 8.45 -29.27
CA ARG A 374 -3.54 9.12 -28.18
C ARG A 374 -4.46 9.69 -27.10
N ARG A 375 -4.01 9.62 -25.84
CA ARG A 375 -4.58 10.41 -24.73
C ARG A 375 -4.29 11.90 -24.88
N GLY A 376 -5.28 12.75 -24.62
CA GLY A 376 -5.17 14.22 -24.62
C GLY A 376 -6.08 14.91 -25.63
N GLY A 377 -6.07 16.25 -25.65
CA GLY A 377 -6.86 17.09 -26.56
C GLY A 377 -8.34 17.23 -26.18
N CYS A 378 -9.00 16.12 -25.85
CA CYS A 378 -10.38 16.02 -25.43
C CYS A 378 -10.54 14.83 -24.47
N ASP A 379 -11.72 14.69 -23.84
CA ASP A 379 -12.00 13.56 -22.97
C ASP A 379 -12.08 12.22 -23.74
N ALA A 380 -11.98 11.13 -22.99
CA ALA A 380 -11.96 9.79 -23.55
C ALA A 380 -13.32 9.37 -24.14
N MET A 381 -14.41 9.90 -23.60
CA MET A 381 -15.78 9.61 -24.05
C MET A 381 -16.04 10.20 -25.44
N THR A 382 -15.57 11.42 -25.70
CA THR A 382 -15.62 12.07 -27.01
C THR A 382 -14.89 11.24 -28.05
N LYS A 383 -13.67 10.79 -27.73
CA LYS A 383 -12.91 9.88 -28.60
C LYS A 383 -13.68 8.58 -28.84
N GLN A 384 -14.20 7.97 -27.78
CA GLN A 384 -14.97 6.72 -27.87
C GLN A 384 -16.19 6.87 -28.79
N ALA A 385 -16.97 7.95 -28.62
CA ALA A 385 -18.14 8.23 -29.45
C ALA A 385 -17.77 8.38 -30.94
N ASN A 386 -16.72 9.15 -31.24
CA ASN A 386 -16.26 9.34 -32.62
C ASN A 386 -15.77 8.04 -33.28
N LEU A 387 -15.17 7.14 -32.50
CA LEU A 387 -14.68 5.84 -32.99
C LEU A 387 -15.80 4.80 -33.13
N ASN A 388 -16.83 4.86 -32.29
CA ASN A 388 -17.99 3.98 -32.38
C ASN A 388 -18.72 4.15 -33.71
N VAL A 389 -18.79 5.38 -34.24
CA VAL A 389 -19.36 5.68 -35.56
C VAL A 389 -18.61 4.97 -36.70
N LEU A 390 -17.31 4.72 -36.53
CA LEU A 390 -16.47 3.97 -37.48
C LEU A 390 -16.53 2.45 -37.29
N GLY A 391 -17.39 1.97 -36.39
CA GLY A 391 -17.58 0.54 -36.09
C GLY A 391 -16.64 -0.02 -35.02
N ALA A 392 -15.91 0.83 -34.28
CA ALA A 392 -15.06 0.35 -33.19
C ALA A 392 -15.89 -0.26 -32.05
N ARG A 393 -15.57 -1.49 -31.66
CA ARG A 393 -16.12 -2.14 -30.46
C ARG A 393 -15.11 -2.25 -29.32
N TYR A 394 -13.83 -2.11 -29.64
CA TYR A 394 -12.70 -2.20 -28.71
C TYR A 394 -11.72 -1.08 -29.03
N ILE A 395 -11.42 -0.24 -28.04
CA ILE A 395 -10.63 0.98 -28.22
C ILE A 395 -9.52 1.02 -27.17
N LEU A 396 -8.29 1.18 -27.64
CA LEU A 396 -7.11 1.41 -26.83
C LEU A 396 -6.70 2.88 -26.93
N ILE A 397 -6.54 3.52 -25.78
CA ILE A 397 -5.96 4.85 -25.67
C ILE A 397 -4.54 4.69 -25.13
N TYR A 398 -3.53 5.05 -25.92
CA TYR A 398 -2.17 5.06 -25.41
C TYR A 398 -1.90 6.33 -24.61
N ASN A 399 -1.24 6.15 -23.47
CA ASN A 399 -1.04 7.22 -22.49
C ASN A 399 -0.12 8.34 -23.02
N ASN A 400 -0.27 9.53 -22.44
CA ASN A 400 0.64 10.67 -22.60
C ASN A 400 1.62 10.75 -21.40
N GLU A 401 2.29 11.89 -21.19
CA GLU A 401 3.17 12.10 -20.02
C GLU A 401 2.39 12.18 -18.68
N SER A 402 1.06 12.07 -18.68
CA SER A 402 0.26 12.06 -17.45
C SER A 402 0.31 10.69 -16.76
N PRO A 403 0.07 10.61 -15.43
CA PRO A 403 -0.04 9.34 -14.73
C PRO A 403 -1.04 8.41 -15.40
N LEU A 404 -0.67 7.12 -15.49
CA LEU A 404 -1.54 6.09 -16.01
C LEU A 404 -2.75 5.98 -15.09
N ALA A 405 -3.96 6.16 -15.62
CA ALA A 405 -5.19 6.14 -14.85
C ALA A 405 -6.30 5.47 -15.65
N GLN A 406 -7.24 4.85 -14.92
CA GLN A 406 -8.46 4.35 -15.52
C GLN A 406 -9.26 5.51 -16.12
N LEU A 407 -9.70 5.37 -17.37
CA LEU A 407 -10.56 6.36 -18.00
C LEU A 407 -12.02 6.06 -17.67
N TYR A 408 -12.81 7.09 -17.45
CA TYR A 408 -14.25 6.96 -17.22
C TYR A 408 -15.01 6.96 -18.56
N THR A 409 -16.04 6.12 -18.65
CA THR A 409 -17.07 6.16 -19.70
C THR A 409 -18.38 5.58 -19.17
N ASP A 410 -19.50 6.09 -19.65
CA ASP A 410 -20.84 5.53 -19.47
C ASP A 410 -21.37 4.83 -20.74
N ASP A 411 -20.54 4.77 -21.79
CA ASP A 411 -20.87 4.07 -23.03
C ASP A 411 -20.52 2.57 -22.93
N TYR A 412 -21.57 1.75 -22.85
CA TYR A 412 -21.49 0.28 -22.79
C TYR A 412 -21.54 -0.39 -24.18
N GLN A 413 -21.60 0.36 -25.28
CA GLN A 413 -21.65 -0.18 -26.65
C GLN A 413 -20.27 -0.61 -27.18
N SER A 414 -19.20 -0.10 -26.57
CA SER A 414 -17.81 -0.48 -26.87
C SER A 414 -16.98 -0.51 -25.59
N ALA A 415 -15.93 -1.33 -25.58
CA ALA A 415 -15.00 -1.39 -24.46
C ALA A 415 -13.82 -0.44 -24.71
N LEU A 416 -13.55 0.40 -23.71
CA LEU A 416 -12.46 1.36 -23.69
C LEU A 416 -11.37 0.90 -22.73
N ALA A 417 -10.11 1.05 -23.10
CA ALA A 417 -8.97 0.72 -22.26
C ALA A 417 -7.77 1.65 -22.50
N VAL A 418 -6.91 1.80 -21.48
CA VAL A 418 -5.64 2.54 -21.57
C VAL A 418 -4.45 1.59 -21.58
N ILE A 419 -3.44 1.93 -22.38
CA ILE A 419 -2.15 1.24 -22.44
C ILE A 419 -0.99 2.22 -22.28
N GLU A 420 0.15 1.72 -21.81
CA GLU A 420 1.42 2.42 -21.89
C GLU A 420 2.17 1.97 -23.15
N ILE A 421 2.79 2.91 -23.86
CA ILE A 421 3.70 2.61 -24.96
C ILE A 421 5.07 3.19 -24.60
N ASP A 422 6.02 2.32 -24.24
CA ASP A 422 7.39 2.71 -23.93
C ASP A 422 8.11 3.18 -25.20
N ARG A 423 8.57 4.43 -25.23
CA ARG A 423 9.41 4.97 -26.31
C ARG A 423 10.76 4.21 -26.44
N ARG A 424 11.17 3.44 -25.43
CA ARG A 424 12.47 2.74 -25.37
C ARG A 424 12.52 1.38 -26.09
N GLY A 425 11.39 0.84 -26.54
CA GLY A 425 11.35 -0.37 -27.38
C GLY A 425 12.10 -0.23 -28.73
N CYS A 426 12.59 0.97 -29.06
CA CYS A 426 13.31 1.29 -30.29
C CYS A 426 14.82 1.55 -30.10
N GLN A 427 15.43 1.19 -28.96
CA GLN A 427 16.87 1.34 -28.75
C GLN A 427 17.54 0.02 -28.40
N GLY A 428 18.28 -0.53 -29.37
CA GLY A 428 19.12 -1.73 -29.24
C GLY A 428 18.73 -2.81 -30.24
N ARG A 429 19.73 -3.32 -30.99
CA ARG A 429 19.80 -4.41 -32.01
C ARG A 429 18.63 -4.79 -32.93
N ASP A 430 17.44 -4.24 -32.75
CA ASP A 430 16.31 -4.23 -33.66
C ASP A 430 16.27 -2.94 -34.51
N GLN A 431 17.41 -2.25 -34.62
CA GLN A 431 17.62 -1.16 -35.60
C GLN A 431 17.47 -1.60 -37.07
N ARG A 432 17.21 -2.89 -37.35
CA ARG A 432 16.87 -3.36 -38.69
C ARG A 432 15.39 -3.18 -39.04
N HIS A 433 14.47 -3.19 -38.07
CA HIS A 433 13.04 -3.03 -38.35
C HIS A 433 12.58 -1.56 -38.33
N CYS A 434 13.20 -0.68 -37.56
CA CYS A 434 12.89 0.76 -37.60
C CYS A 434 13.63 1.56 -38.70
N ARG A 435 14.51 0.91 -39.49
CA ARG A 435 15.24 1.54 -40.61
C ARG A 435 14.61 1.27 -41.97
N LEU A 436 13.28 1.19 -42.06
CA LEU A 436 12.55 1.23 -43.33
C LEU A 436 12.26 2.68 -43.80
N LEU A 437 13.28 3.55 -43.68
CA LEU A 437 13.29 4.88 -44.31
C LEU A 437 14.65 5.35 -44.87
N ARG A 438 15.74 4.55 -44.86
CA ARG A 438 16.95 4.84 -45.69
C ARG A 438 17.65 3.58 -46.21
N ARG A 439 18.02 3.66 -47.50
CA ARG A 439 18.53 2.65 -48.44
C ARG A 439 19.78 1.82 -48.02
N ALA A 440 19.78 0.58 -48.55
CA ALA A 440 20.85 -0.19 -49.21
C ALA A 440 21.97 -0.96 -48.44
N GLU A 441 21.99 -2.27 -48.76
CA GLU A 441 23.12 -3.20 -48.98
C GLU A 441 23.87 -3.97 -47.86
N ARG A 442 23.79 -5.30 -48.05
CA ARG A 442 24.80 -6.39 -47.96
C ARG A 442 25.04 -7.20 -46.67
N ARG A 443 25.01 -8.52 -46.92
CA ARG A 443 25.17 -9.71 -46.07
C ARG A 443 26.58 -9.83 -45.45
N ARG A 444 26.67 -10.53 -44.30
CA ARG A 444 27.58 -11.69 -44.12
C ARG A 444 27.21 -12.51 -42.88
N ARG A 445 27.24 -13.84 -43.05
CA ARG A 445 27.17 -14.90 -42.01
C ARG A 445 28.53 -15.05 -41.35
N VAL A 446 28.58 -15.37 -40.05
CA VAL A 446 29.64 -16.19 -39.45
C VAL A 446 29.02 -17.11 -38.38
N THR A 447 29.32 -18.40 -38.52
CA THR A 447 29.00 -19.51 -37.61
C THR A 447 30.04 -19.58 -36.48
N ALA A 448 29.66 -19.91 -35.24
CA ALA A 448 30.61 -20.19 -34.17
C ALA A 448 30.26 -21.46 -33.37
N ARG A 449 31.32 -22.23 -33.05
CA ARG A 449 31.35 -23.52 -32.37
C ARG A 449 31.22 -23.38 -30.84
N LEU A 450 30.58 -24.39 -30.24
CA LEU A 450 30.39 -24.65 -28.81
C LEU A 450 31.70 -24.74 -28.00
N ARG A 451 31.79 -23.99 -26.88
CA ARG A 451 32.58 -24.30 -25.68
C ARG A 451 31.84 -23.83 -24.41
N ARG A 452 32.07 -24.55 -23.31
CA ARG A 452 31.43 -24.52 -21.96
C ARG A 452 31.33 -23.10 -21.36
N ALA A 453 30.25 -22.78 -20.63
CA ALA A 453 29.85 -21.41 -20.29
C ALA A 453 29.58 -21.14 -18.77
N PRO A 454 29.86 -19.92 -18.25
CA PRO A 454 29.71 -19.49 -16.83
C PRO A 454 28.43 -18.69 -16.50
N VAL A 455 28.00 -18.63 -15.22
CA VAL A 455 26.82 -17.87 -14.71
C VAL A 455 26.89 -16.38 -15.09
N VAL A 456 25.75 -15.77 -15.46
CA VAL A 456 25.67 -14.42 -16.04
C VAL A 456 24.73 -13.52 -15.24
N ILE A 457 25.11 -12.25 -15.05
CA ILE A 457 24.26 -11.26 -14.40
C ILE A 457 23.82 -10.15 -15.38
N HIS A 458 22.52 -9.86 -15.50
CA HIS A 458 21.95 -8.81 -16.38
C HIS A 458 21.19 -7.74 -15.60
N ILE A 459 20.83 -6.62 -16.24
CA ILE A 459 19.96 -5.60 -15.65
C ILE A 459 18.70 -5.33 -16.50
N LEU A 460 17.52 -5.24 -15.86
CA LEU A 460 16.25 -4.87 -16.51
C LEU A 460 15.44 -3.86 -15.66
N GLY A 461 14.82 -2.85 -16.27
CA GLY A 461 13.96 -1.88 -15.56
C GLY A 461 12.46 -2.22 -15.66
N ARG A 462 11.80 -2.58 -14.54
CA ARG A 462 10.32 -2.66 -14.40
C ARG A 462 9.85 -2.54 -12.94
N ALA A 463 8.67 -1.94 -12.73
CA ALA A 463 8.08 -1.57 -11.44
C ALA A 463 7.38 -2.71 -10.63
N VAL A 464 7.54 -3.98 -11.00
CA VAL A 464 6.90 -5.11 -10.31
C VAL A 464 7.94 -5.85 -9.49
N GLY A 465 8.12 -5.47 -8.21
CA GLY A 465 8.97 -6.11 -7.19
C GLY A 465 10.06 -7.05 -7.74
N THR A 466 10.08 -8.30 -7.26
CA THR A 466 10.90 -9.37 -7.87
C THR A 466 10.32 -9.84 -9.19
N GLY A 467 9.00 -9.74 -9.39
CA GLY A 467 8.31 -10.04 -10.65
C GLY A 467 6.92 -10.62 -10.41
N LEU A 468 6.31 -11.15 -11.48
CA LEU A 468 5.12 -11.98 -11.34
C LEU A 468 5.55 -13.35 -10.79
N VAL A 469 4.77 -13.92 -9.87
CA VAL A 469 5.08 -15.21 -9.27
C VAL A 469 4.98 -16.35 -10.28
N ASP A 470 5.88 -17.33 -10.18
CA ASP A 470 5.87 -18.59 -10.91
C ASP A 470 6.01 -19.75 -9.91
N ALA A 471 4.86 -20.33 -9.55
CA ALA A 471 4.73 -21.36 -8.53
C ALA A 471 5.55 -22.60 -8.83
N PHE A 472 5.53 -23.00 -10.11
CA PHE A 472 6.27 -24.16 -10.56
C PHE A 472 7.77 -23.96 -10.39
N LYS A 473 8.27 -22.76 -10.72
CA LYS A 473 9.69 -22.44 -10.52
C LYS A 473 10.07 -22.42 -9.06
N VAL A 474 9.28 -21.80 -8.18
CA VAL A 474 9.62 -21.72 -6.75
C VAL A 474 9.77 -23.12 -6.13
N VAL A 475 8.90 -24.07 -6.49
CA VAL A 475 8.96 -25.44 -5.95
C VAL A 475 10.08 -26.27 -6.57
N ASN A 476 10.39 -26.08 -7.85
CA ASN A 476 11.37 -26.89 -8.58
C ASN A 476 12.73 -26.19 -8.78
N ALA A 477 12.93 -25.00 -8.21
CA ALA A 477 14.18 -24.27 -8.32
C ALA A 477 15.31 -25.08 -7.69
N THR A 478 16.40 -25.21 -8.43
CA THR A 478 17.62 -25.85 -7.91
C THR A 478 18.61 -24.84 -7.35
N THR A 479 18.34 -23.55 -7.51
CA THR A 479 19.22 -22.47 -7.07
C THR A 479 18.47 -21.50 -6.17
N SER A 480 19.15 -21.04 -5.12
CA SER A 480 18.62 -20.04 -4.19
C SER A 480 19.53 -18.82 -4.13
N LEU A 481 18.91 -17.67 -3.92
CA LEU A 481 19.59 -16.42 -3.57
C LEU A 481 19.25 -16.07 -2.13
N GLU A 482 20.27 -15.70 -1.37
CA GLU A 482 20.13 -15.05 -0.09
C GLU A 482 20.75 -13.65 -0.21
N PHE A 483 19.95 -12.63 0.04
CA PHE A 483 20.33 -11.23 -0.11
C PHE A 483 19.51 -10.35 0.83
N GLU A 484 20.11 -9.27 1.31
CA GLU A 484 19.33 -8.16 1.85
C GLU A 484 18.76 -7.34 0.70
N LYS A 485 17.58 -6.74 0.89
CA LYS A 485 16.92 -5.90 -0.13
C LYS A 485 17.90 -4.84 -0.64
N PHE A 486 18.07 -4.74 -1.96
CA PHE A 486 18.91 -3.71 -2.60
C PHE A 486 18.23 -2.33 -2.55
N ALA A 487 18.10 -1.79 -1.35
CA ALA A 487 17.67 -0.42 -1.10
C ALA A 487 18.91 0.48 -1.23
N LEU A 488 19.01 1.19 -2.35
CA LEU A 488 20.13 2.12 -2.60
C LEU A 488 19.96 3.43 -1.83
N ASN A 489 18.77 3.67 -1.26
CA ASN A 489 18.39 4.86 -0.50
C ASN A 489 18.51 6.16 -1.32
N ASP A 490 18.45 7.28 -0.62
CA ASP A 490 18.58 8.63 -1.15
C ASP A 490 20.08 9.02 -1.26
N THR A 491 20.40 10.17 -1.84
CA THR A 491 21.82 10.53 -2.08
C THR A 491 22.62 10.79 -0.80
N ALA A 492 21.95 11.20 0.29
CA ALA A 492 22.60 11.44 1.58
C ALA A 492 22.92 10.13 2.31
N ASN A 493 22.07 9.11 2.17
CA ASN A 493 22.20 7.82 2.85
C ASN A 493 22.50 6.67 1.84
N PHE A 494 23.15 7.00 0.73
CA PHE A 494 23.34 6.08 -0.40
C PHE A 494 24.12 4.83 0.00
N VAL A 495 23.55 3.65 -0.25
CA VAL A 495 24.21 2.36 -0.02
C VAL A 495 24.66 1.78 -1.35
N ALA A 496 25.94 1.95 -1.64
CA ALA A 496 26.51 1.58 -2.94
C ALA A 496 26.68 0.07 -3.13
N SER A 497 27.12 -0.65 -2.10
CA SER A 497 27.55 -2.04 -2.22
C SER A 497 26.58 -2.98 -1.52
N HIS A 498 26.17 -4.03 -2.20
CA HIS A 498 25.26 -5.05 -1.68
C HIS A 498 25.84 -6.44 -1.94
N GLU A 499 25.73 -7.30 -0.94
CA GLU A 499 26.19 -8.69 -1.03
C GLU A 499 25.04 -9.64 -1.36
N VAL A 500 25.35 -10.66 -2.17
CA VAL A 500 24.43 -11.74 -2.54
C VAL A 500 25.15 -13.04 -2.35
N VAL A 501 24.56 -13.96 -1.60
CA VAL A 501 25.00 -15.34 -1.50
C VAL A 501 24.21 -16.16 -2.50
N LEU A 502 24.92 -16.76 -3.47
CA LEU A 502 24.35 -17.71 -4.41
C LEU A 502 24.66 -19.13 -3.96
N ALA A 503 23.66 -20.00 -3.93
CA ALA A 503 23.83 -21.41 -3.60
C ALA A 503 23.13 -22.30 -4.62
N THR A 504 23.77 -23.42 -5.00
CA THR A 504 23.20 -24.41 -5.92
C THR A 504 22.91 -25.73 -5.20
N GLY A 505 21.76 -26.33 -5.50
CA GLY A 505 21.40 -27.69 -5.13
C GLY A 505 22.06 -28.73 -6.06
N GLU A 506 21.82 -30.02 -5.79
CA GLU A 506 22.34 -31.09 -6.64
C GLU A 506 21.70 -31.07 -8.05
N GLY A 507 22.41 -30.51 -9.05
CA GLY A 507 22.12 -30.81 -10.47
C GLY A 507 22.13 -29.69 -11.53
N ALA A 508 22.70 -28.50 -11.34
CA ALA A 508 22.67 -27.44 -12.37
C ALA A 508 24.07 -27.08 -12.95
N GLY A 509 24.19 -26.80 -14.26
CA GLY A 509 25.48 -26.51 -14.90
C GLY A 509 25.46 -25.73 -16.23
N GLY A 510 26.18 -24.58 -16.23
CA GLY A 510 26.85 -23.72 -17.28
C GLY A 510 26.17 -23.16 -18.57
N GLY A 511 25.95 -21.82 -18.70
CA GLY A 511 25.34 -21.12 -19.87
C GLY A 511 25.60 -19.60 -19.93
N SER A 512 25.48 -18.98 -21.12
CA SER A 512 26.22 -17.78 -21.61
C SER A 512 25.46 -16.43 -21.76
N ALA A 513 26.18 -15.32 -21.97
CA ALA A 513 25.72 -13.92 -21.92
C ALA A 513 25.57 -13.16 -23.27
N GLU A 514 24.59 -12.25 -23.32
CA GLU A 514 24.68 -10.92 -23.99
C GLU A 514 23.60 -9.96 -23.44
N GLY A 515 23.87 -8.67 -23.28
CA GLY A 515 22.83 -7.68 -22.94
C GLY A 515 23.30 -6.22 -22.87
N ASP A 516 22.60 -5.34 -23.60
CA ASP A 516 22.74 -3.88 -23.69
C ASP A 516 21.83 -3.15 -22.65
N ALA A 517 22.27 -1.94 -22.29
CA ALA A 517 21.53 -0.78 -21.73
C ALA A 517 21.25 -0.67 -20.21
N MET A 518 21.77 0.43 -19.61
CA MET A 518 21.30 1.04 -18.36
C MET A 518 21.80 2.50 -18.22
N PRO A 519 20.99 3.44 -17.68
CA PRO A 519 21.40 4.79 -17.31
C PRO A 519 22.03 4.90 -15.89
N VAL A 520 22.14 3.79 -15.16
CA VAL A 520 22.81 3.71 -13.84
C VAL A 520 24.05 2.85 -13.99
N GLU A 521 25.21 3.37 -13.59
CA GLU A 521 26.47 2.64 -13.68
C GLU A 521 26.56 1.63 -12.53
N VAL A 522 26.73 0.35 -12.89
CA VAL A 522 26.77 -0.78 -11.95
C VAL A 522 27.99 -1.62 -12.26
N VAL A 523 28.76 -1.94 -11.21
CA VAL A 523 29.86 -2.89 -11.27
C VAL A 523 29.33 -4.25 -10.84
N LEU A 524 29.32 -5.18 -11.79
CA LEU A 524 28.92 -6.57 -11.59
C LEU A 524 30.15 -7.47 -11.39
N PRO A 525 30.04 -8.56 -10.63
CA PRO A 525 31.11 -9.52 -10.51
C PRO A 525 31.34 -10.24 -11.85
N GLU A 526 32.57 -10.69 -12.10
CA GLU A 526 32.86 -11.55 -13.24
C GLU A 526 32.09 -12.88 -13.16
N GLY A 527 31.72 -13.43 -14.31
CA GLY A 527 31.00 -14.71 -14.38
C GLY A 527 31.80 -15.86 -13.74
N PHE A 528 31.10 -16.73 -13.00
CA PHE A 528 31.72 -17.83 -12.25
C PHE A 528 30.96 -19.15 -12.45
N THR A 529 31.45 -20.22 -11.84
CA THR A 529 30.82 -21.54 -11.83
C THR A 529 30.78 -22.05 -10.40
N LEU A 530 29.64 -22.56 -9.98
CA LEU A 530 29.46 -23.27 -8.71
C LEU A 530 29.24 -24.75 -8.97
N LYS A 531 29.81 -25.60 -8.12
CA LYS A 531 29.47 -27.02 -8.09
C LYS A 531 28.20 -27.22 -7.27
N ALA A 532 27.51 -28.34 -7.50
CA ALA A 532 26.41 -28.78 -6.66
C ALA A 532 26.76 -28.71 -5.16
N GLY A 533 25.90 -28.07 -4.36
CA GLY A 533 26.10 -27.86 -2.93
C GLY A 533 27.08 -26.75 -2.56
N GLU A 534 27.69 -26.08 -3.54
CA GLU A 534 28.59 -24.94 -3.30
C GLU A 534 27.80 -23.63 -3.22
N SER A 535 28.27 -22.73 -2.36
CA SER A 535 27.79 -21.36 -2.28
C SER A 535 28.94 -20.36 -2.50
N LYS A 536 28.59 -19.17 -2.99
CA LYS A 536 29.54 -18.07 -3.17
C LYS A 536 28.87 -16.73 -2.92
N THR A 537 29.53 -15.91 -2.12
CA THR A 537 29.18 -14.50 -1.94
C THR A 537 29.77 -13.68 -3.07
N VAL A 538 28.95 -12.82 -3.66
CA VAL A 538 29.37 -11.82 -4.64
C VAL A 538 28.86 -10.44 -4.24
N SER A 539 29.60 -9.41 -4.65
CA SER A 539 29.20 -8.03 -4.42
C SER A 539 28.71 -7.39 -5.71
N VAL A 540 27.63 -6.62 -5.61
CA VAL A 540 27.12 -5.74 -6.66
C VAL A 540 27.27 -4.30 -6.16
N THR A 541 27.95 -3.46 -6.93
CA THR A 541 28.21 -2.07 -6.55
C THR A 541 27.55 -1.10 -7.52
N PHE A 542 26.74 -0.20 -7.01
CA PHE A 542 26.04 0.84 -7.76
C PHE A 542 26.76 2.17 -7.62
N GLN A 543 26.73 2.98 -8.68
CA GLN A 543 27.03 4.40 -8.60
C GLN A 543 25.71 5.19 -8.63
N ALA A 544 25.59 6.17 -7.73
CA ALA A 544 24.40 7.02 -7.68
C ALA A 544 24.33 7.86 -8.97
N PRO A 545 23.22 7.78 -9.74
CA PRO A 545 23.04 8.61 -10.92
C PRO A 545 22.75 10.06 -10.54
N ASP A 546 23.28 11.01 -11.30
CA ASP A 546 22.91 12.43 -11.21
C ASP A 546 22.02 12.82 -12.39
N PHE A 547 20.78 13.18 -12.10
CA PHE A 547 19.80 13.60 -13.10
C PHE A 547 19.68 15.13 -13.22
N GLY A 548 20.48 15.90 -12.46
CA GLY A 548 20.55 17.36 -12.54
C GLY A 548 19.34 18.13 -11.98
N ASN A 549 18.34 17.44 -11.43
CA ASN A 549 17.15 18.05 -10.81
C ASN A 549 16.67 17.27 -9.57
N PRO A 550 17.35 17.39 -8.41
CA PRO A 550 17.00 16.65 -7.19
C PRO A 550 15.63 17.03 -6.63
N ALA A 551 15.17 18.28 -6.82
CA ALA A 551 13.84 18.72 -6.39
C ALA A 551 12.68 17.98 -7.07
N GLY A 552 12.94 17.37 -8.23
CA GLY A 552 11.99 16.48 -8.91
C GLY A 552 11.87 15.10 -8.28
N LEU A 553 12.67 14.79 -7.26
CA LEU A 553 12.76 13.50 -6.58
C LEU A 553 12.88 12.31 -7.57
N PRO A 554 13.90 12.30 -8.46
CA PRO A 554 14.02 11.28 -9.49
C PRO A 554 14.28 9.90 -8.89
N LEU A 555 13.28 9.03 -9.00
CA LEU A 555 13.36 7.62 -8.63
C LEU A 555 14.02 6.82 -9.74
N TYR A 556 14.99 5.98 -9.40
CA TYR A 556 15.61 5.03 -10.32
C TYR A 556 15.52 3.61 -9.75
N SER A 557 15.28 2.65 -10.63
CA SER A 557 15.12 1.25 -10.23
C SER A 557 15.45 0.30 -11.37
N GLY A 558 15.65 -0.96 -11.01
CA GLY A 558 15.90 -2.03 -11.96
C GLY A 558 15.94 -3.38 -11.26
N LYS A 559 16.46 -4.38 -11.96
CA LYS A 559 16.63 -5.74 -11.47
C LYS A 559 17.99 -6.24 -11.87
N VAL A 560 18.74 -6.80 -10.94
CA VAL A 560 19.92 -7.62 -11.19
C VAL A 560 19.44 -9.05 -11.44
N ILE A 561 19.55 -9.51 -12.68
CA ILE A 561 19.12 -10.84 -13.12
C ILE A 561 20.29 -11.79 -13.01
N VAL A 562 20.19 -12.83 -12.20
CA VAL A 562 21.14 -13.95 -12.22
C VAL A 562 20.60 -15.01 -13.17
N SER A 563 21.29 -15.22 -14.29
CA SER A 563 20.95 -16.20 -15.29
C SER A 563 21.85 -17.42 -15.20
N GLU A 564 21.21 -18.57 -15.23
CA GLU A 564 21.84 -19.86 -15.28
C GLU A 564 21.79 -20.49 -16.67
N SER A 565 22.42 -21.65 -16.72
CA SER A 565 22.65 -22.50 -17.85
C SER A 565 21.53 -23.40 -18.31
N ASN A 566 20.75 -23.83 -17.33
CA ASN A 566 19.54 -24.63 -17.45
C ASN A 566 18.36 -23.74 -17.87
N ASN A 567 18.63 -22.48 -18.29
CA ASN A 567 17.64 -21.48 -18.64
C ASN A 567 16.78 -21.02 -17.44
N GLU A 568 17.26 -21.25 -16.22
CA GLU A 568 16.75 -20.65 -14.99
C GLU A 568 17.27 -19.21 -14.86
N SER A 569 16.42 -18.33 -14.33
CA SER A 569 16.83 -16.97 -14.03
C SER A 569 16.14 -16.47 -12.77
N LEU A 570 16.92 -15.83 -11.92
CA LEU A 570 16.51 -15.22 -10.67
C LEU A 570 16.70 -13.70 -10.79
N ALA A 571 15.93 -12.91 -10.06
CA ALA A 571 15.96 -11.46 -10.19
C ALA A 571 15.95 -10.79 -8.82
N ILE A 572 16.91 -9.90 -8.60
CA ILE A 572 17.04 -9.07 -7.41
C ILE A 572 16.67 -7.64 -7.78
N PRO A 573 15.50 -7.13 -7.36
CA PRO A 573 15.14 -5.73 -7.63
C PRO A 573 15.99 -4.78 -6.80
N TYR A 574 16.34 -3.65 -7.40
CA TYR A 574 16.93 -2.51 -6.69
C TYR A 574 16.16 -1.23 -6.97
N MET A 575 16.21 -0.32 -6.01
CA MET A 575 15.59 1.00 -6.09
C MET A 575 16.42 2.01 -5.31
N GLY A 576 16.56 3.21 -5.86
CA GLY A 576 17.18 4.35 -5.20
C GLY A 576 16.52 5.66 -5.61
N LEU A 577 16.83 6.71 -4.86
CA LEU A 577 16.34 8.06 -5.10
C LEU A 577 17.54 8.99 -5.32
N ALA A 578 17.56 9.69 -6.45
CA ALA A 578 18.64 10.62 -6.78
C ALA A 578 18.31 12.04 -6.29
N ALA A 579 18.04 12.12 -4.99
CA ALA A 579 17.78 13.35 -4.24
C ALA A 579 18.17 13.12 -2.77
N ASP A 580 18.41 14.20 -2.03
CA ASP A 580 18.57 14.17 -0.57
C ASP A 580 17.22 14.49 0.04
N LEU A 581 16.58 13.50 0.68
CA LEU A 581 15.23 13.67 1.18
C LEU A 581 15.15 14.72 2.29
N LYS A 582 16.16 14.79 3.17
CA LYS A 582 16.19 15.77 4.26
C LYS A 582 16.24 17.19 3.72
N LYS A 583 17.01 17.40 2.64
CA LYS A 583 17.16 18.71 2.01
C LYS A 583 15.98 19.09 1.12
N GLU A 584 15.49 18.16 0.31
CA GLU A 584 14.47 18.46 -0.71
C GLU A 584 13.03 18.44 -0.14
N MET A 585 12.80 17.76 0.99
CA MET A 585 11.51 17.71 1.70
C MET A 585 11.46 18.65 2.92
N ASP A 586 11.96 19.88 2.76
CA ASP A 586 12.05 20.87 3.84
C ASP A 586 10.68 21.48 4.22
N ASP A 587 9.86 21.78 3.21
CA ASP A 587 8.49 22.29 3.39
C ASP A 587 7.48 21.14 3.44
N MET A 588 6.93 20.91 4.63
CA MET A 588 6.01 19.80 4.91
C MET A 588 4.56 20.11 4.51
N TYR A 589 4.22 21.38 4.30
CA TYR A 589 2.84 21.81 4.05
C TYR A 589 2.66 22.33 2.62
N MET A 590 1.42 22.31 2.13
CA MET A 590 1.10 23.02 0.90
C MET A 590 1.07 24.53 1.13
N HIS A 591 1.43 25.31 0.11
CA HIS A 591 1.40 26.77 0.20
C HIS A 591 0.05 27.29 0.71
N GLY A 592 0.11 28.12 1.76
CA GLY A 592 -1.06 28.69 2.43
C GLY A 592 -1.62 27.84 3.57
N PHE A 593 -0.97 26.72 3.92
CA PHE A 593 -1.26 25.93 5.12
C PHE A 593 -0.04 25.89 6.05
N PRO A 594 -0.20 25.61 7.36
CA PRO A 594 -1.46 25.47 8.12
C PRO A 594 -2.34 26.72 8.09
N LYS A 595 -3.65 26.55 8.27
CA LYS A 595 -4.63 27.63 8.44
C LYS A 595 -5.38 27.45 9.74
N ALA A 596 -5.34 28.46 10.59
CA ALA A 596 -6.12 28.48 11.83
C ALA A 596 -7.25 29.51 11.70
N THR A 597 -8.47 29.06 11.94
CA THR A 597 -9.68 29.90 11.87
C THR A 597 -10.56 29.69 13.09
N THR A 598 -11.42 30.66 13.38
CA THR A 598 -12.43 30.59 14.45
C THR A 598 -13.82 30.89 13.87
N THR A 599 -14.85 30.54 14.64
CA THR A 599 -16.28 30.69 14.27
C THR A 599 -16.72 29.86 13.06
N TYR A 600 -18.04 29.70 12.91
CA TYR A 600 -18.65 29.12 11.71
C TYR A 600 -18.24 29.81 10.39
N ASN A 601 -17.89 31.10 10.42
CA ASN A 601 -17.51 31.86 9.24
C ASN A 601 -16.03 31.69 8.85
N PHE A 602 -15.28 30.82 9.53
CA PHE A 602 -13.86 30.56 9.27
C PHE A 602 -13.00 31.84 9.28
N ILE A 603 -13.20 32.71 10.26
CA ILE A 603 -12.43 33.96 10.42
C ILE A 603 -10.99 33.60 10.81
N PRO A 604 -9.95 34.02 10.05
CA PRO A 604 -8.56 33.73 10.37
C PRO A 604 -8.15 34.26 11.75
N ILE A 605 -7.29 33.54 12.48
CA ILE A 605 -6.83 33.97 13.80
C ILE A 605 -5.96 35.24 13.76
N GLU A 606 -5.40 35.57 12.60
CA GLU A 606 -4.69 36.83 12.38
C GLU A 606 -5.64 38.04 12.42
N GLU A 607 -6.91 37.83 12.08
CA GLU A 607 -7.97 38.85 12.15
C GLU A 607 -8.70 38.81 13.50
N LYS A 608 -8.95 37.61 14.03
CA LYS A 608 -9.60 37.36 15.33
C LYS A 608 -8.71 36.45 16.20
N PRO A 609 -7.70 37.00 16.90
CA PRO A 609 -6.78 36.23 17.73
C PRO A 609 -7.38 35.85 19.11
N TYR A 610 -8.69 35.60 19.18
CA TYR A 610 -9.38 35.24 20.42
C TYR A 610 -10.65 34.44 20.18
N TRP A 611 -11.04 33.59 21.12
CA TRP A 611 -12.29 32.80 21.06
C TRP A 611 -12.71 32.32 22.46
N THR A 612 -13.93 31.79 22.59
CA THR A 612 -14.54 31.44 23.89
C THR A 612 -14.57 29.95 24.20
N ASN A 613 -14.32 29.07 23.22
CA ASN A 613 -14.57 27.63 23.29
C ASN A 613 -16.07 27.29 23.54
N GLU A 614 -16.98 28.21 23.21
CA GLU A 614 -18.42 27.96 23.32
C GLU A 614 -18.89 27.12 22.13
N ILE A 615 -19.36 25.90 22.42
CA ILE A 615 -19.73 24.90 21.40
C ILE A 615 -21.23 24.85 21.09
N TRP A 616 -22.09 25.41 21.93
CA TRP A 616 -23.55 25.16 21.85
C TRP A 616 -24.35 26.26 21.16
N GLN A 617 -23.85 27.49 21.15
CA GLN A 617 -24.61 28.66 20.65
C GLN A 617 -23.85 29.42 19.56
N ASP A 618 -22.67 29.92 19.90
CA ASP A 618 -21.91 30.84 19.04
C ASP A 618 -20.90 30.13 18.12
N GLU A 619 -20.71 28.83 18.34
CA GLU A 619 -19.76 27.97 17.64
C GLU A 619 -18.35 28.57 17.51
N ASP A 620 -17.83 29.11 18.62
CA ASP A 620 -16.57 29.89 18.64
C ASP A 620 -15.43 29.10 19.28
N TRP A 621 -14.89 28.17 18.50
CA TRP A 621 -13.70 27.37 18.83
C TRP A 621 -12.66 27.42 17.71
N LEU A 622 -11.50 26.81 17.94
CA LEU A 622 -10.37 26.85 17.00
C LEU A 622 -10.41 25.68 16.00
N TRP A 623 -10.22 26.00 14.73
CA TRP A 623 -10.17 25.06 13.62
C TRP A 623 -8.78 25.17 12.99
N LEU A 624 -7.96 24.14 13.14
CA LEU A 624 -6.67 24.08 12.46
C LEU A 624 -6.76 23.14 11.27
N THR A 625 -6.60 23.68 10.07
CA THR A 625 -6.59 22.91 8.83
C THR A 625 -5.17 22.80 8.29
N ILE A 626 -4.77 21.60 7.87
CA ILE A 626 -3.48 21.35 7.21
C ILE A 626 -3.62 20.54 5.92
N GLN A 627 -2.66 20.77 5.03
CA GLN A 627 -2.42 19.93 3.86
C GLN A 627 -0.96 19.49 3.88
N MET A 628 -0.75 18.23 4.25
CA MET A 628 0.54 17.58 4.32
C MET A 628 1.02 17.20 2.93
N LYS A 629 2.08 17.85 2.48
CA LYS A 629 2.78 17.55 1.23
C LYS A 629 3.50 16.21 1.31
N TRP A 630 4.12 15.95 2.46
CA TRP A 630 4.88 14.73 2.78
C TRP A 630 4.34 14.06 4.04
N GLY A 631 4.62 12.76 4.20
CA GLY A 631 4.33 12.08 5.47
C GLY A 631 5.32 12.52 6.55
N SER A 632 4.86 12.62 7.79
CA SER A 632 5.67 13.00 8.95
C SER A 632 5.71 11.87 9.97
N LYS A 633 6.86 11.67 10.59
CA LYS A 633 7.01 10.71 11.69
C LYS A 633 6.32 11.17 12.95
N GLU A 634 6.39 12.47 13.22
CA GLU A 634 5.74 13.10 14.36
C GLU A 634 5.10 14.42 13.91
N LEU A 635 3.87 14.65 14.33
CA LEU A 635 3.17 15.91 14.20
C LEU A 635 2.80 16.35 15.61
N ARG A 636 3.10 17.61 15.95
CA ARG A 636 2.86 18.17 17.28
C ARG A 636 2.02 19.43 17.21
N TRP A 637 1.16 19.60 18.20
CA TRP A 637 0.46 20.84 18.48
C TRP A 637 0.57 21.16 19.96
N ASP A 638 1.42 22.13 20.29
CA ASP A 638 1.82 22.45 21.65
C ASP A 638 1.43 23.90 22.00
N ILE A 639 0.96 24.10 23.23
CA ILE A 639 0.60 25.41 23.78
C ILE A 639 1.68 25.88 24.75
N TYR A 640 2.03 27.16 24.66
CA TYR A 640 3.03 27.82 25.49
C TYR A 640 2.49 29.11 26.10
N GLU A 641 3.16 29.58 27.16
CA GLU A 641 2.92 30.89 27.77
C GLU A 641 3.00 32.04 26.76
N ALA A 642 2.27 33.12 27.03
CA ALA A 642 2.31 34.32 26.20
C ALA A 642 3.73 34.89 26.07
N GLY A 643 4.18 35.07 24.82
CA GLY A 643 5.50 35.65 24.54
C GLY A 643 6.66 34.65 24.57
N TRP A 644 6.36 33.35 24.68
CA TRP A 644 7.33 32.26 24.54
C TRP A 644 8.15 32.37 23.24
N ASN A 645 9.42 31.98 23.30
CA ASN A 645 10.35 32.03 22.18
C ASN A 645 10.89 30.63 21.85
N GLU A 646 11.09 30.37 20.56
CA GLU A 646 11.54 29.06 20.06
C GLU A 646 12.97 28.71 20.46
N SER A 647 13.78 29.71 20.82
CA SER A 647 15.13 29.45 21.36
C SER A 647 15.11 28.66 22.67
N ASP A 648 13.99 28.70 23.38
CA ASP A 648 13.81 28.05 24.67
C ASP A 648 13.19 26.65 24.50
N TRP A 649 12.87 26.24 23.26
CA TRP A 649 12.24 24.97 22.98
C TRP A 649 13.15 23.77 23.29
N SER A 650 12.60 22.79 23.99
CA SER A 650 13.24 21.50 24.29
C SER A 650 12.36 20.33 23.83
N TYR A 651 12.99 19.17 23.61
CA TYR A 651 12.32 17.94 23.19
C TYR A 651 12.66 16.76 24.11
N PRO A 652 11.68 15.92 24.47
CA PRO A 652 10.25 16.18 24.31
C PRO A 652 9.83 17.36 25.22
N PRO A 653 8.89 18.23 24.80
CA PRO A 653 8.46 19.34 25.65
C PRO A 653 7.76 18.78 26.89
N ALA A 654 8.18 19.24 28.08
CA ALA A 654 7.65 18.80 29.35
C ALA A 654 6.70 19.87 29.94
N VAL A 655 5.54 19.44 30.44
CA VAL A 655 4.54 20.36 31.01
C VAL A 655 5.13 21.11 32.20
N GLY A 656 5.05 22.45 32.17
CA GLY A 656 5.59 23.34 33.19
C GLY A 656 7.07 23.70 33.03
N GLU A 657 7.76 23.14 32.03
CA GLU A 657 9.14 23.49 31.68
C GLU A 657 9.17 24.35 30.41
N ASP A 658 10.14 25.27 30.32
CA ASP A 658 10.34 26.15 29.17
C ASP A 658 9.07 26.87 28.67
N GLY A 659 8.14 27.17 29.58
CA GLY A 659 6.86 27.81 29.27
C GLY A 659 5.84 26.91 28.57
N HIS A 660 6.07 25.60 28.46
CA HIS A 660 5.12 24.65 27.87
C HIS A 660 3.94 24.39 28.82
N ILE A 661 2.73 24.66 28.34
CA ILE A 661 1.48 24.46 29.10
C ILE A 661 0.93 23.04 28.89
N GLY A 662 1.07 22.51 27.68
CA GLY A 662 0.63 21.18 27.32
C GLY A 662 0.37 21.03 25.82
N SER A 663 0.27 19.79 25.36
CA SER A 663 -0.11 19.46 23.99
C SER A 663 -1.64 19.49 23.84
N VAL A 664 -2.10 19.84 22.64
CA VAL A 664 -3.53 19.86 22.30
C VAL A 664 -4.08 18.44 22.21
N ALA A 665 -5.34 18.25 22.61
CA ALA A 665 -6.15 17.11 22.19
C ALA A 665 -7.32 17.60 21.34
N TYR A 666 -7.40 17.09 20.12
CA TYR A 666 -8.42 17.53 19.15
C TYR A 666 -9.58 16.53 19.11
N TYR A 667 -10.75 17.00 18.73
CA TYR A 667 -11.95 16.17 18.67
C TYR A 667 -11.85 15.06 17.62
N ASP A 668 -12.21 13.84 17.98
CA ASP A 668 -11.92 12.65 17.21
C ASP A 668 -12.57 12.59 15.81
N ARG A 669 -13.76 13.17 15.64
CA ARG A 669 -14.48 13.25 14.36
C ARG A 669 -14.20 14.53 13.56
N SER A 670 -13.03 15.15 13.78
CA SER A 670 -12.59 16.33 13.01
C SER A 670 -12.31 16.06 11.52
N ASP A 671 -12.41 14.79 11.08
CA ASP A 671 -12.25 14.37 9.68
C ASP A 671 -13.53 14.55 8.83
N THR A 672 -14.65 14.90 9.45
CA THR A 672 -15.91 15.21 8.77
C THR A 672 -15.94 16.65 8.24
N GLU A 673 -16.50 16.85 7.04
CA GLU A 673 -16.62 18.18 6.42
C GLU A 673 -17.59 19.11 7.19
N TYR A 674 -18.35 18.54 8.14
CA TYR A 674 -19.33 19.24 8.96
C TYR A 674 -19.54 18.47 10.27
N TRP A 675 -19.26 19.12 11.40
CA TRP A 675 -19.65 18.64 12.74
C TRP A 675 -20.90 19.39 13.20
N SER A 676 -21.83 18.68 13.85
CA SER A 676 -22.97 19.30 14.54
C SER A 676 -23.08 18.76 15.96
N PRO A 677 -23.18 19.63 16.98
CA PRO A 677 -23.39 19.22 18.37
C PRO A 677 -24.71 18.47 18.63
N PHE A 678 -25.56 18.31 17.61
CA PHE A 678 -26.92 17.76 17.71
C PHE A 678 -27.10 16.38 17.03
N SER A 679 -26.14 15.90 16.23
CA SER A 679 -26.29 14.65 15.45
C SER A 679 -25.31 13.55 15.82
N ASP A 680 -24.22 13.88 16.53
CA ASP A 680 -23.12 12.96 16.76
C ASP A 680 -23.19 12.34 18.16
N SER A 681 -22.93 11.03 18.25
CA SER A 681 -23.03 10.25 19.49
C SER A 681 -21.81 10.37 20.41
N SER A 682 -20.75 11.05 19.97
CA SER A 682 -19.51 11.30 20.73
C SER A 682 -19.52 12.66 21.42
N GLY A 683 -19.06 12.70 22.67
CA GLY A 683 -18.99 13.90 23.48
C GLY A 683 -17.74 14.75 23.15
N PRO A 684 -17.69 16.02 23.59
CA PRO A 684 -16.55 16.92 23.33
C PRO A 684 -15.21 16.47 23.96
N PHE A 685 -15.22 15.41 24.78
CA PHE A 685 -14.03 14.78 25.38
C PHE A 685 -13.56 13.51 24.65
N ASP A 686 -14.29 13.06 23.63
CA ASP A 686 -13.77 12.03 22.72
C ASP A 686 -12.72 12.69 21.82
N VAL A 687 -11.50 12.72 22.33
CA VAL A 687 -10.37 13.44 21.75
C VAL A 687 -9.22 12.51 21.40
N ILE A 688 -8.38 12.98 20.49
CA ILE A 688 -7.12 12.36 20.11
C ILE A 688 -6.01 13.34 20.51
N PRO A 689 -5.15 12.99 21.48
CA PRO A 689 -4.08 13.86 21.93
C PRO A 689 -2.87 13.85 20.99
N PHE A 690 -2.28 15.02 20.79
CA PHE A 690 -0.94 15.15 20.24
C PHE A 690 0.12 14.68 21.26
N PRO A 691 1.28 14.17 20.84
CA PRO A 691 1.75 14.06 19.45
C PRO A 691 1.01 12.97 18.65
N LEU A 692 0.87 13.22 17.34
CA LEU A 692 0.47 12.19 16.38
C LEU A 692 1.71 11.59 15.72
N GLU A 693 1.74 10.28 15.61
CA GLU A 693 2.84 9.56 14.98
C GLU A 693 2.43 9.02 13.60
N ASN A 694 3.40 8.86 12.71
CA ASN A 694 3.22 8.24 11.39
C ASN A 694 2.08 8.88 10.55
N VAL A 695 2.02 10.20 10.55
CA VAL A 695 1.01 10.96 9.80
C VAL A 695 1.32 10.87 8.29
N HIS A 696 0.43 10.27 7.53
CA HIS A 696 0.57 10.15 6.07
C HIS A 696 0.32 11.49 5.36
N ARG A 697 0.85 11.64 4.13
CA ARG A 697 0.52 12.80 3.29
C ARG A 697 -0.96 12.78 2.88
N ASN A 698 -1.58 13.94 2.74
CA ASN A 698 -2.96 14.04 2.24
C ASN A 698 -3.12 15.02 1.06
N ALA A 699 -2.10 15.82 0.74
CA ALA A 699 -2.14 16.79 -0.35
C ALA A 699 -1.94 16.17 -1.75
N ILE A 700 -2.60 15.04 -2.05
CA ILE A 700 -2.54 14.42 -3.37
C ILE A 700 -3.50 15.13 -4.34
N TYR A 701 -4.65 15.59 -3.83
CA TYR A 701 -5.60 16.44 -4.57
C TYR A 701 -5.97 17.66 -3.73
N THR A 702 -6.25 18.78 -4.39
CA THR A 702 -6.48 20.09 -3.75
C THR A 702 -7.65 20.13 -2.77
N SER A 703 -8.55 19.14 -2.81
CA SER A 703 -9.73 19.02 -1.94
C SER A 703 -9.47 18.32 -0.60
N TYR A 704 -8.35 17.61 -0.43
CA TYR A 704 -8.10 16.84 0.79
C TYR A 704 -7.31 17.66 1.81
N ARG A 705 -7.78 17.67 3.06
CA ARG A 705 -7.22 18.42 4.18
C ARG A 705 -7.46 17.66 5.48
N HIS A 706 -6.55 17.76 6.43
CA HIS A 706 -6.83 17.35 7.80
C HIS A 706 -7.31 18.58 8.53
N THR A 707 -8.44 18.47 9.20
CA THR A 707 -8.95 19.52 10.06
C THR A 707 -8.91 18.99 11.48
N PHE A 708 -8.53 19.85 12.41
CA PHE A 708 -8.49 19.55 13.83
C PHE A 708 -9.35 20.59 14.53
N PHE A 709 -10.45 20.15 15.14
CA PHE A 709 -11.26 21.00 16.01
C PHE A 709 -10.71 20.92 17.42
N TRP A 710 -10.39 22.08 17.98
CA TRP A 710 -9.90 22.17 19.35
C TRP A 710 -10.86 22.98 20.20
N PHE A 711 -11.46 22.30 21.17
CA PHE A 711 -12.38 22.87 22.16
C PHE A 711 -11.68 23.29 23.45
N GLY A 712 -10.35 23.39 23.46
CA GLY A 712 -9.57 23.75 24.65
C GLY A 712 -9.13 22.57 25.51
N VAL A 713 -9.31 21.32 25.07
CA VAL A 713 -8.84 20.12 25.78
C VAL A 713 -7.34 19.90 25.54
N LEU A 714 -6.59 19.63 26.60
CA LEU A 714 -5.17 19.28 26.55
C LEU A 714 -4.99 17.76 26.62
N ALA A 715 -3.80 17.28 26.22
CA ALA A 715 -3.47 15.87 26.14
C ALA A 715 -3.54 15.11 27.47
N ASN A 716 -3.51 15.82 28.60
CA ASN A 716 -3.70 15.27 29.94
C ASN A 716 -5.19 15.23 30.39
N GLY A 717 -6.14 15.48 29.49
CA GLY A 717 -7.58 15.53 29.76
C GLY A 717 -8.09 16.83 30.40
N SER A 718 -7.19 17.73 30.83
CA SER A 718 -7.59 19.02 31.41
C SER A 718 -8.06 20.00 30.33
N GLN A 719 -8.90 20.97 30.72
CA GLN A 719 -9.23 22.10 29.86
C GLN A 719 -8.28 23.28 30.14
N ILE A 720 -7.81 23.91 29.07
CA ILE A 720 -6.97 25.10 29.15
C ILE A 720 -7.69 26.25 29.87
N GLU A 721 -6.96 26.95 30.74
CA GLU A 721 -7.50 28.12 31.45
C GLU A 721 -7.64 29.33 30.53
N PRO A 722 -8.65 30.19 30.73
CA PRO A 722 -8.72 31.47 30.03
C PRO A 722 -7.44 32.29 30.26
N GLY A 723 -6.87 32.82 29.19
CA GLY A 723 -5.55 33.45 29.24
C GLY A 723 -5.00 33.78 27.87
N ASN A 724 -3.76 34.26 27.86
CA ASN A 724 -3.02 34.57 26.65
C ASN A 724 -1.94 33.53 26.43
N TYR A 725 -1.81 33.07 25.18
CA TYR A 725 -0.92 31.95 24.84
C TYR A 725 -0.25 32.15 23.48
N THR A 726 0.77 31.34 23.24
CA THR A 726 1.39 31.15 21.94
C THR A 726 1.29 29.67 21.57
N MET A 727 0.96 29.36 20.31
CA MET A 727 0.81 27.99 19.84
C MET A 727 1.89 27.64 18.84
N ARG A 728 2.42 26.42 18.95
CA ARG A 728 3.38 25.84 18.03
C ARG A 728 2.77 24.60 17.38
N PHE A 729 2.66 24.62 16.06
CA PHE A 729 2.27 23.46 15.27
C PHE A 729 3.41 23.03 14.37
N ALA A 730 3.87 21.79 14.49
CA ALA A 730 5.13 21.38 13.88
C ALA A 730 5.07 19.95 13.34
N ALA A 731 5.57 19.76 12.12
CA ALA A 731 5.77 18.45 11.50
C ALA A 731 7.26 18.15 11.42
N LEU A 732 7.69 16.97 11.89
CA LEU A 732 9.08 16.53 11.79
C LEU A 732 9.43 16.24 10.32
N LYS A 733 10.51 16.84 9.82
CA LYS A 733 10.97 16.62 8.45
C LYS A 733 11.50 15.19 8.30
N PRO A 734 11.43 14.57 7.10
CA PRO A 734 12.05 13.28 6.84
C PRO A 734 13.54 13.28 7.20
N PHE A 735 13.99 12.27 7.97
CA PHE A 735 15.36 12.18 8.53
C PHE A 735 15.75 13.36 9.47
N GLY A 736 14.76 14.11 9.96
CA GLY A 736 14.94 15.11 10.99
C GLY A 736 15.27 14.47 12.34
N ASP A 737 16.13 15.15 13.10
CA ASP A 737 16.39 14.87 14.51
C ASP A 737 15.31 15.60 15.34
N PRO A 738 14.41 14.89 16.03
CA PRO A 738 13.33 15.53 16.77
C PRO A 738 13.85 16.46 17.87
N ALA A 739 15.09 16.29 18.35
CA ALA A 739 15.68 17.17 19.35
C ALA A 739 16.12 18.55 18.82
N LYS A 740 16.01 18.80 17.51
CA LYS A 740 16.47 20.03 16.86
C LYS A 740 15.32 20.78 16.22
N SER A 741 15.02 21.99 16.71
CA SER A 741 13.91 22.80 16.20
C SER A 741 13.99 23.03 14.68
N GLU A 742 15.19 23.20 14.11
CA GLU A 742 15.38 23.41 12.67
C GLU A 742 14.98 22.22 11.79
N ASP A 743 14.89 21.01 12.37
CA ASP A 743 14.45 19.80 11.67
C ASP A 743 12.92 19.66 11.67
N TRP A 744 12.19 20.65 12.18
CA TRP A 744 10.72 20.73 12.14
C TRP A 744 10.26 21.81 11.14
N SER A 745 9.18 21.51 10.41
CA SER A 745 8.43 22.51 9.66
C SER A 745 7.38 23.12 10.60
N ILE A 746 7.66 24.35 11.06
CA ILE A 746 6.93 24.99 12.17
C ILE A 746 6.00 26.08 11.65
N TRP A 747 4.75 26.01 12.05
CA TRP A 747 3.81 27.12 12.05
C TRP A 747 3.65 27.67 13.47
N LYS A 748 3.80 28.97 13.62
CA LYS A 748 3.61 29.68 14.89
C LYS A 748 2.37 30.55 14.78
N SER A 749 1.51 30.47 15.79
CA SER A 749 0.37 31.37 15.86
C SER A 749 0.81 32.80 16.21
N PRO A 750 0.00 33.83 15.90
CA PRO A 750 0.04 35.07 16.67
C PRO A 750 -0.20 34.77 18.16
N GLN A 751 0.05 35.75 19.03
CA GLN A 751 -0.42 35.67 20.40
C GLN A 751 -1.96 35.63 20.39
N VAL A 752 -2.52 34.63 21.07
CA VAL A 752 -3.97 34.38 21.09
C VAL A 752 -4.53 34.50 22.50
N SER A 753 -5.80 34.89 22.62
CA SER A 753 -6.53 34.98 23.90
C SER A 753 -7.68 33.98 23.95
N ILE A 754 -7.60 33.02 24.86
CA ILE A 754 -8.70 32.09 25.14
C ILE A 754 -9.54 32.74 26.24
N LEU A 755 -10.80 33.03 25.93
CA LEU A 755 -11.69 33.83 26.81
C LEU A 755 -12.57 32.96 27.71
N GLY A 756 -12.71 31.69 27.39
CA GLY A 756 -13.64 30.78 28.06
C GLY A 756 -13.28 29.32 27.92
N LYS A 757 -14.08 28.50 28.62
CA LYS A 757 -14.05 27.05 28.64
C LYS A 757 -15.36 26.54 28.08
N PHE A 758 -15.35 25.37 27.46
CA PHE A 758 -16.62 24.78 27.02
C PHE A 758 -17.42 24.31 28.24
N GLY A 759 -18.70 24.70 28.28
CA GLY A 759 -19.62 24.35 29.36
C GLY A 759 -20.42 23.08 29.06
N PRO A 760 -21.11 22.50 30.08
CA PRO A 760 -22.09 21.43 29.85
C PRO A 760 -23.20 21.91 28.91
N SER A 761 -23.83 20.97 28.19
CA SER A 761 -24.94 21.27 27.30
C SER A 761 -26.01 22.09 28.04
N PRO A 762 -26.47 23.23 27.47
CA PRO A 762 -27.56 23.99 28.07
C PRO A 762 -28.89 23.22 28.11
N TRP A 763 -28.94 22.02 27.51
CA TRP A 763 -30.13 21.18 27.37
C TRP A 763 -30.17 19.97 28.34
N GLY A 764 -29.14 19.79 29.18
CA GLY A 764 -29.12 18.77 30.24
C GLY A 764 -28.43 17.47 29.84
#